data_AF-A0AAV4F028-F1
#
_entry.id   AF-A0AAV4F028-F1
#
_cell.length_a   1.000
_cell.length_b   1.000
_cell.length_c   1.000
_cell.angle_alpha   90.00
_cell.angle_beta   90.00
_cell.angle_gamma   90.00
#
_symmetry.space_group_name_H-M   'P 1'
#
loop_
_entity.id
_entity.type
_entity.pdbx_description
1 polymer ?
#
loop_
_entity_poly.entity_id
_entity_poly.type
_entity_poly.pdbx_seq_one_letter_code
_entity_poly.pdbx_strand_id
1 'polypeptide(L)'
;MLIKSATALETANTIDVLFMDKTGTLTEGIPSVEKAIYLDSKQDAVFMKILSGLSSKSEHPLASALFKFSDEKNLNDIDIQEFVPILGVGMTGLLEGKKVGIGNSQLLKDFQIDLPKILQKEVKENQKKGKTISYVAIENNLLGYLVICDKIKPNSKKVIKNTQSLGIKVIMLTGDNDATAKSLAEEFGVDCYYAECLPKEKIERIKDFQKQGYRVAMVGDGINDSPALSKADVGIVVDTGTDIAINSADIILLKGDLEGIPKITKDFIATVAEKNRNEPEFMQAIAEVAYSIIPYIMKHDIYSGKNILMRMVEPERTVIFRVPWVDDKGEIRVNRGFRVEMNSAIGPYKGGLRFHPSVNLSILKFLGFEQVFKNSLTSLPLGGGKGGSDFDPKGKSDGEVMRFCQSFMTELFRHVGTNRDIPAGDIGVGSREIGFMFGQYKRLRNEFTGVLTGKGISWGGSLVRAEATGYGAVYFAQEMLHKRNDGFDKKTALVSGSGNVAQHATEKLIQFGVKVLSLSDSSGTIYDREGIDMEKLHHIMYIKNNKRDRIHKYIEKYPKAEFLKGKTPWAIKADLVFPCATQNELLNKDAKQLLKNGCKLVVEGANMPCNIDAINIFLKEKILYAPGKASNAGGVAVSGLEMAQNSARYSWTRREVDQKLQKIMNNIHNTCLQYGEEKGFVNYVNGANIGGFVKVADAMIAQGVV
;
A
#
# COMPACT_ATOMS: atom_id res chain seq x y z
N MET A 1 -8.82 11.83 -2.46
CA MET A 1 -8.26 13.16 -2.74
C MET A 1 -6.74 13.10 -2.55
N LEU A 2 -5.96 13.48 -3.56
CA LEU A 2 -4.50 13.60 -3.49
C LEU A 2 -4.12 15.08 -3.44
N ILE A 3 -3.17 15.46 -2.60
CA ILE A 3 -2.66 16.83 -2.50
C ILE A 3 -1.14 16.76 -2.70
N LYS A 4 -0.60 17.49 -3.68
CA LYS A 4 0.83 17.39 -4.04
C LYS A 4 1.78 18.13 -3.10
N SER A 5 1.30 19.13 -2.37
CA SER A 5 2.14 19.91 -1.46
C SER A 5 1.33 20.47 -0.28
N ALA A 6 1.99 20.69 0.86
CA ALA A 6 1.38 21.36 2.00
C ALA A 6 0.94 22.80 1.65
N THR A 7 1.72 23.47 0.80
CA THR A 7 1.41 24.83 0.31
C THR A 7 0.11 24.87 -0.49
N ALA A 8 -0.20 23.85 -1.29
CA ALA A 8 -1.47 23.78 -2.02
C ALA A 8 -2.68 23.76 -1.07
N LEU A 9 -2.57 23.03 0.05
CA LEU A 9 -3.63 22.96 1.06
C LEU A 9 -3.79 24.28 1.82
N GLU A 10 -2.68 24.92 2.18
CA GLU A 10 -2.69 26.23 2.84
C GLU A 10 -3.29 27.31 1.93
N THR A 11 -2.90 27.36 0.65
CA THR A 11 -3.46 28.29 -0.32
C THR A 11 -4.94 28.02 -0.58
N ALA A 12 -5.35 26.75 -0.65
CA ALA A 12 -6.75 26.37 -0.84
C ALA A 12 -7.68 26.91 0.27
N ASN A 13 -7.19 27.03 1.50
CA ASN A 13 -7.96 27.57 2.63
C ASN A 13 -8.15 29.10 2.59
N THR A 14 -7.52 29.77 1.62
CA THR A 14 -7.51 31.23 1.48
C THR A 14 -8.04 31.69 0.13
N ILE A 15 -8.71 30.81 -0.61
CA ILE A 15 -9.25 31.12 -1.94
C ILE A 15 -10.44 32.06 -1.81
N ASP A 16 -10.47 33.09 -2.65
CA ASP A 16 -11.57 34.05 -2.74
C ASP A 16 -12.51 33.72 -3.91
N VAL A 17 -11.96 33.17 -5.00
CA VAL A 17 -12.67 32.92 -6.25
C VAL A 17 -12.39 31.52 -6.78
N LEU A 18 -13.44 30.77 -7.10
CA LEU A 18 -13.38 29.46 -7.71
C LEU A 18 -13.89 29.53 -9.16
N PHE A 19 -12.99 29.36 -10.13
CA PHE A 19 -13.38 29.07 -11.50
C PHE A 19 -13.69 27.59 -11.65
N MET A 20 -14.77 27.26 -12.34
CA MET A 20 -15.13 25.89 -12.68
C MET A 20 -15.33 25.79 -14.19
N ASP A 21 -14.63 24.84 -14.82
CA ASP A 21 -14.99 24.46 -16.18
C ASP A 21 -16.38 23.81 -16.20
N LYS A 22 -17.11 23.94 -17.30
CA LYS A 22 -18.40 23.27 -17.44
C LYS A 22 -18.23 21.79 -17.74
N THR A 23 -17.57 21.47 -18.85
CA THR A 23 -17.58 20.13 -19.47
C THR A 23 -16.73 19.18 -18.63
N GLY A 24 -17.26 18.00 -18.31
CA GLY A 24 -16.55 16.99 -17.50
C GLY A 24 -16.37 17.36 -16.03
N THR A 25 -16.56 18.63 -15.65
CA THR A 25 -16.45 19.14 -14.28
C THR A 25 -17.83 19.29 -13.64
N LEU A 26 -18.67 20.19 -14.15
CA LEU A 26 -20.05 20.41 -13.66
C LEU A 26 -21.07 19.46 -14.32
N THR A 27 -20.77 19.00 -15.53
CA THR A 27 -21.53 18.03 -16.30
C THR A 27 -20.79 16.69 -16.38
N GLU A 28 -21.46 15.63 -16.83
CA GLU A 28 -20.88 14.29 -16.94
C GLU A 28 -19.75 14.21 -17.98
N GLY A 29 -19.65 15.18 -18.90
CA GLY A 29 -18.60 15.25 -19.92
C GLY A 29 -18.80 14.29 -21.08
N ILE A 30 -19.89 13.52 -21.04
CA ILE A 30 -20.28 12.57 -22.07
C ILE A 30 -21.61 13.07 -22.65
N PRO A 31 -21.62 13.66 -23.86
CA PRO A 31 -22.85 14.07 -24.52
C PRO A 31 -23.79 12.87 -24.69
N SER A 32 -25.10 13.09 -24.55
CA SER A 32 -26.10 12.06 -24.74
C SER A 32 -27.30 12.61 -25.52
N VAL A 33 -27.91 11.75 -26.35
CA VAL A 33 -29.15 12.09 -27.04
C VAL A 33 -30.29 12.03 -26.02
N GLU A 34 -30.95 13.16 -25.80
CA GLU A 34 -32.13 13.25 -24.94
C GLU A 34 -33.39 12.78 -25.67
N LYS A 35 -33.55 13.24 -26.92
CA LYS A 35 -34.67 12.86 -27.78
C LYS A 35 -34.33 13.01 -29.26
N ALA A 36 -34.96 12.18 -30.08
CA ALA A 36 -35.00 12.33 -31.54
C ALA A 36 -36.41 12.76 -31.96
N ILE A 37 -36.51 13.69 -32.89
CA ILE A 37 -37.75 14.18 -33.47
C ILE A 37 -37.75 13.79 -34.95
N TYR A 38 -38.74 13.00 -35.33
CA TYR A 38 -38.94 12.51 -36.70
C TYR A 38 -40.04 13.32 -37.38
N LEU A 39 -39.86 13.68 -38.66
CA LEU A 39 -40.85 14.47 -39.41
C LEU A 39 -41.92 13.62 -40.09
N ASP A 40 -41.59 12.37 -40.43
CA ASP A 40 -42.52 11.38 -40.96
C ASP A 40 -42.23 10.03 -40.32
N SER A 41 -43.22 9.47 -39.62
CA SER A 41 -43.17 8.14 -39.00
C SER A 41 -42.79 7.00 -39.96
N LYS A 42 -42.95 7.19 -41.28
CA LYS A 42 -42.54 6.21 -42.30
C LYS A 42 -41.03 6.24 -42.60
N GLN A 43 -40.30 7.23 -42.11
CA GLN A 43 -38.88 7.45 -42.40
C GLN A 43 -37.95 7.20 -41.21
N ASP A 44 -38.49 6.77 -40.06
CA ASP A 44 -37.74 6.44 -38.84
C ASP A 44 -36.60 5.44 -39.09
N ALA A 45 -36.86 4.42 -39.92
CA ALA A 45 -35.86 3.41 -40.27
C ALA A 45 -34.69 4.00 -41.08
N VAL A 46 -34.96 4.93 -42.02
CA VAL A 46 -33.92 5.58 -42.84
C VAL A 46 -33.13 6.57 -41.98
N PHE A 47 -33.80 7.33 -41.12
CA PHE A 47 -33.17 8.23 -40.16
C PHE A 47 -32.15 7.48 -39.30
N MET A 48 -32.55 6.35 -38.71
CA MET A 48 -31.68 5.57 -37.82
C MET A 48 -30.55 4.89 -38.58
N LYS A 49 -30.78 4.50 -39.84
CA LYS A 49 -29.73 3.97 -40.71
C LYS A 49 -28.62 5.00 -40.98
N ILE A 50 -29.02 6.22 -41.34
CA ILE A 50 -28.09 7.33 -41.55
C ILE A 50 -27.34 7.64 -40.26
N LEU A 51 -28.07 7.69 -39.14
CA LEU A 51 -27.51 7.96 -37.82
C LEU A 51 -26.40 6.97 -37.47
N SER A 52 -26.69 5.66 -37.51
CA SER A 52 -25.73 4.61 -37.20
C SER A 52 -24.54 4.60 -38.18
N GLY A 53 -24.81 4.61 -39.49
CA GLY A 53 -23.77 4.47 -40.51
C GLY A 53 -22.79 5.63 -40.59
N LEU A 54 -23.23 6.88 -40.38
CA LEU A 54 -22.33 8.04 -40.37
C LEU A 54 -21.60 8.18 -39.04
N SER A 55 -22.30 7.97 -37.92
CA SER A 55 -21.70 8.18 -36.60
C SER A 55 -20.66 7.11 -36.21
N SER A 56 -20.78 5.88 -36.72
CA SER A 56 -19.80 4.81 -36.50
C SER A 56 -18.42 5.10 -37.10
N LYS A 57 -18.35 5.98 -38.11
CA LYS A 57 -17.12 6.36 -38.80
C LYS A 57 -16.43 7.61 -38.22
N SER A 58 -16.95 8.17 -37.13
CA SER A 58 -16.43 9.40 -36.51
C SER A 58 -16.00 9.19 -35.06
N GLU A 59 -14.78 9.61 -34.73
CA GLU A 59 -14.23 9.57 -33.36
C GLU A 59 -14.67 10.77 -32.49
N HIS A 60 -15.53 11.66 -33.00
CA HIS A 60 -15.97 12.83 -32.26
C HIS A 60 -16.93 12.45 -31.11
N PRO A 61 -16.81 13.01 -29.88
CA PRO A 61 -17.68 12.65 -28.75
C PRO A 61 -19.19 12.76 -29.02
N LEU A 62 -19.60 13.80 -29.77
CA LEU A 62 -21.00 13.93 -30.24
C LEU A 62 -21.40 12.77 -31.17
N ALA A 63 -20.52 12.31 -32.05
CA ALA A 63 -20.82 11.17 -32.93
C ALA A 63 -20.95 9.88 -32.12
N SER A 64 -20.11 9.66 -31.11
CA SER A 64 -20.26 8.51 -30.20
C SER A 64 -21.61 8.51 -29.47
N ALA A 65 -22.11 9.68 -29.07
CA ALA A 65 -23.43 9.83 -28.46
C ALA A 65 -24.57 9.44 -29.43
N LEU A 66 -24.45 9.87 -30.69
CA LEU A 66 -25.39 9.53 -31.76
C LEU A 66 -25.35 8.03 -32.10
N PHE A 67 -24.15 7.45 -32.18
CA PHE A 67 -23.94 6.03 -32.46
C PHE A 67 -24.58 5.18 -31.37
N LYS A 68 -24.29 5.48 -30.09
CA LYS A 68 -24.86 4.77 -28.95
C LYS A 68 -26.39 4.81 -28.93
N PHE A 69 -26.98 5.96 -29.25
CA PHE A 69 -28.43 6.09 -29.37
C PHE A 69 -29.02 5.24 -30.51
N SER A 70 -28.26 5.04 -31.59
CA SER A 70 -28.68 4.21 -32.72
C SER A 70 -28.47 2.70 -32.51
N ASP A 71 -27.43 2.30 -31.75
CA ASP A 71 -27.03 0.91 -31.52
C ASP A 71 -27.97 0.16 -30.56
N GLU A 72 -28.58 0.86 -29.60
CA GLU A 72 -29.65 0.33 -28.72
C GLU A 72 -30.89 -0.22 -29.49
N LYS A 73 -30.93 -0.07 -30.82
CA LYS A 73 -32.03 -0.50 -31.70
C LYS A 73 -31.68 -1.67 -32.65
N ASN A 74 -30.51 -2.32 -32.53
CA ASN A 74 -30.09 -3.50 -33.31
C ASN A 74 -30.23 -3.32 -34.85
N LEU A 75 -29.47 -2.38 -35.42
CA LEU A 75 -29.45 -2.16 -36.87
C LEU A 75 -28.20 -2.84 -37.47
N ASN A 76 -28.39 -3.71 -38.48
CA ASN A 76 -27.32 -4.41 -39.20
C ASN A 76 -26.28 -3.44 -39.79
N ASP A 77 -25.04 -3.91 -40.02
CA ASP A 77 -23.94 -3.15 -40.64
C ASP A 77 -24.41 -2.36 -41.88
N ILE A 78 -24.27 -1.03 -41.82
CA ILE A 78 -24.71 -0.10 -42.86
C ILE A 78 -23.49 0.44 -43.59
N ASP A 79 -23.37 0.13 -44.87
CA ASP A 79 -22.29 0.66 -45.68
C ASP A 79 -22.61 2.09 -46.15
N ILE A 80 -21.97 3.08 -45.51
CA ILE A 80 -21.93 4.46 -45.99
C ILE A 80 -20.68 4.68 -46.83
N GLN A 81 -20.84 5.01 -48.10
CA GLN A 81 -19.74 5.33 -49.00
C GLN A 81 -19.37 6.82 -48.90
N GLU A 82 -18.16 7.19 -49.31
CA GLU A 82 -17.69 8.58 -49.35
C GLU A 82 -17.92 9.38 -48.04
N PHE A 83 -17.62 8.76 -46.90
CA PHE A 83 -17.70 9.46 -45.61
C PHE A 83 -16.77 10.67 -45.58
N VAL A 84 -17.34 11.84 -45.26
CA VAL A 84 -16.61 13.10 -45.11
C VAL A 84 -17.02 13.79 -43.80
N PRO A 85 -16.09 13.93 -42.83
CA PRO A 85 -16.30 14.79 -41.67
C PRO A 85 -16.07 16.26 -42.06
N ILE A 86 -17.00 17.14 -41.70
CA ILE A 86 -16.92 18.58 -41.94
C ILE A 86 -16.76 19.29 -40.60
N LEU A 87 -15.53 19.77 -40.34
CA LEU A 87 -15.17 20.38 -39.06
C LEU A 87 -16.12 21.54 -38.70
N GLY A 88 -16.72 21.47 -37.51
CA GLY A 88 -17.65 22.50 -37.02
C GLY A 88 -19.04 22.50 -37.67
N VAL A 89 -19.32 21.61 -38.63
CA VAL A 89 -20.61 21.54 -39.35
C VAL A 89 -21.32 20.22 -39.12
N GLY A 90 -20.63 19.09 -39.31
CA GLY A 90 -21.25 17.76 -39.22
C GLY A 90 -20.49 16.69 -39.99
N MET A 91 -21.21 15.70 -40.50
CA MET A 91 -20.69 14.59 -41.29
C MET A 91 -21.64 14.25 -42.43
N THR A 92 -21.08 13.89 -43.58
CA THR A 92 -21.82 13.52 -44.79
C THR A 92 -21.32 12.21 -45.38
N GLY A 93 -22.14 11.58 -46.22
CA GLY A 93 -21.74 10.41 -47.01
C GLY A 93 -22.81 10.03 -48.03
N LEU A 94 -22.66 8.85 -48.63
CA LEU A 94 -23.60 8.26 -49.57
C LEU A 94 -24.22 6.99 -48.99
N LEU A 95 -25.54 6.95 -48.93
CA LEU A 95 -26.33 5.76 -48.59
C LEU A 95 -27.13 5.36 -49.83
N GLU A 96 -26.86 4.16 -50.38
CA GLU A 96 -27.54 3.67 -51.60
C GLU A 96 -27.49 4.68 -52.77
N GLY A 97 -26.36 5.40 -52.92
CA GLY A 97 -26.16 6.43 -53.95
C GLY A 97 -26.76 7.80 -53.65
N LYS A 98 -27.46 7.97 -52.52
CA LYS A 98 -28.06 9.26 -52.10
C LYS A 98 -27.18 9.98 -51.08
N LYS A 99 -27.05 11.29 -51.25
CA LYS A 99 -26.30 12.15 -50.31
C LYS A 99 -27.03 12.24 -48.97
N VAL A 100 -26.38 11.87 -47.89
CA VAL A 100 -26.91 11.90 -46.52
C VAL A 100 -26.01 12.72 -45.62
N GLY A 101 -26.58 13.31 -44.57
CA GLY A 101 -25.81 14.13 -43.64
C GLY A 101 -26.42 14.26 -42.25
N ILE A 102 -25.53 14.44 -41.28
CA ILE A 102 -25.85 14.72 -39.87
C ILE A 102 -25.05 15.95 -39.44
N GLY A 103 -25.71 17.00 -38.96
CA GLY A 103 -24.99 18.23 -38.66
C GLY A 103 -25.84 19.36 -38.09
N ASN A 104 -25.24 20.54 -37.99
CA ASN A 104 -25.91 21.75 -37.52
C ASN A 104 -26.70 22.45 -38.64
N SER A 105 -27.18 23.67 -38.39
CA SER A 105 -27.94 24.44 -39.39
C SER A 105 -27.15 24.83 -40.63
N GLN A 106 -25.81 24.84 -40.58
CA GLN A 106 -24.99 25.10 -41.76
C GLN A 106 -25.07 23.94 -42.75
N LEU A 107 -25.10 22.70 -42.24
CA LEU A 107 -25.29 21.51 -43.08
C LEU A 107 -26.61 21.55 -43.85
N LEU A 108 -27.68 22.09 -43.24
CA LEU A 108 -28.97 22.24 -43.94
C LEU A 108 -28.88 23.19 -45.13
N LYS A 109 -28.11 24.28 -45.01
CA LYS A 109 -27.87 25.20 -46.14
C LYS A 109 -27.12 24.51 -47.27
N ASP A 110 -26.14 23.67 -46.93
CA ASP A 110 -25.36 22.91 -47.91
C ASP A 110 -26.21 21.86 -48.65
N PHE A 111 -27.29 21.38 -48.01
CA PHE A 111 -28.31 20.50 -48.58
C PHE A 111 -29.47 21.27 -49.23
N GLN A 112 -29.43 22.60 -49.24
CA GLN A 112 -30.49 23.49 -49.76
C GLN A 112 -31.87 23.26 -49.08
N ILE A 113 -31.85 22.98 -47.78
CA ILE A 113 -33.04 22.69 -46.97
C ILE A 113 -33.39 23.89 -46.08
N ASP A 114 -34.62 24.39 -46.22
CA ASP A 114 -35.20 25.36 -45.30
C ASP A 114 -35.87 24.67 -44.10
N LEU A 115 -35.52 25.09 -42.89
CA LEU A 115 -36.09 24.52 -41.67
C LEU A 115 -37.59 24.91 -41.54
N PRO A 116 -38.53 23.95 -41.44
CA PRO A 116 -39.96 24.24 -41.35
C PRO A 116 -40.29 25.16 -40.17
N LYS A 117 -41.16 26.16 -40.38
CA LYS A 117 -41.55 27.15 -39.35
C LYS A 117 -42.04 26.52 -38.05
N ILE A 118 -42.70 25.37 -38.14
CA ILE A 118 -43.22 24.64 -36.98
C ILE A 118 -42.09 24.13 -36.06
N LEU A 119 -40.95 23.73 -36.63
CA LEU A 119 -39.79 23.25 -35.88
C LEU A 119 -38.92 24.40 -35.37
N GLN A 120 -38.91 25.55 -36.05
CA GLN A 120 -38.08 26.70 -35.67
C GLN A 120 -38.34 27.16 -34.22
N LYS A 121 -39.60 27.08 -33.76
CA LYS A 121 -39.95 27.45 -32.38
C LYS A 121 -39.36 26.46 -31.37
N GLU A 122 -39.56 25.16 -31.58
CA GLU A 122 -39.08 24.11 -30.67
C GLU A 122 -37.55 24.02 -30.66
N VAL A 123 -36.91 24.15 -31.82
CA VAL A 123 -35.45 24.21 -31.96
C VAL A 123 -34.89 25.39 -31.16
N LYS A 124 -35.46 26.59 -31.32
CA LYS A 124 -35.04 27.77 -30.55
C LYS A 124 -35.23 27.59 -29.05
N GLU A 125 -36.32 26.95 -28.61
CA GLU A 125 -36.55 26.65 -27.19
C GLU A 125 -35.53 25.66 -26.61
N ASN A 126 -35.16 24.61 -27.35
CA ASN A 126 -34.14 23.67 -26.91
C ASN A 126 -32.73 24.29 -26.91
N GLN A 127 -32.41 25.10 -27.91
CA GLN A 127 -31.15 25.85 -27.95
C GLN A 127 -31.03 26.84 -26.79
N LYS A 128 -32.14 27.51 -26.40
CA LYS A 128 -32.17 28.36 -25.20
C LYS A 128 -31.91 27.60 -23.89
N LYS A 129 -32.24 26.31 -23.85
CA LYS A 129 -31.95 25.42 -22.71
C LYS A 129 -30.55 24.80 -22.79
N GLY A 130 -29.68 25.29 -23.67
CA GLY A 130 -28.32 24.81 -23.80
C GLY A 130 -28.15 23.48 -24.50
N LYS A 131 -29.17 23.02 -25.23
CA LYS A 131 -29.15 21.74 -25.94
C LYS A 131 -28.62 21.92 -27.35
N THR A 132 -27.75 21.02 -27.78
CA THR A 132 -27.23 20.98 -29.15
C THR A 132 -28.25 20.29 -30.05
N ILE A 133 -28.49 20.88 -31.22
CA ILE A 133 -29.41 20.35 -32.23
C ILE A 133 -28.59 19.79 -33.39
N SER A 134 -28.81 18.52 -33.73
CA SER A 134 -28.19 17.85 -34.86
C SER A 134 -29.27 17.34 -35.81
N TYR A 135 -29.32 17.90 -37.01
CA TYR A 135 -30.27 17.54 -38.05
C TYR A 135 -29.80 16.32 -38.82
N VAL A 136 -30.75 15.51 -39.30
CA VAL A 136 -30.49 14.38 -40.19
C VAL A 136 -31.23 14.61 -41.50
N ALA A 137 -30.49 14.57 -42.60
CA ALA A 137 -31.01 14.88 -43.94
C ALA A 137 -30.59 13.84 -44.97
N ILE A 138 -31.42 13.71 -46.01
CA ILE A 138 -31.14 12.93 -47.22
C ILE A 138 -31.53 13.77 -48.45
N GLU A 139 -30.58 13.97 -49.36
CA GLU A 139 -30.68 14.85 -50.53
C GLU A 139 -31.20 16.25 -50.17
N ASN A 140 -32.42 16.61 -50.57
CA ASN A 140 -33.01 17.91 -50.29
C ASN A 140 -34.15 17.79 -49.25
N ASN A 141 -34.20 16.69 -48.48
CA ASN A 141 -35.25 16.41 -47.51
C ASN A 141 -34.69 16.31 -46.08
N LEU A 142 -35.33 17.02 -45.15
CA LEU A 142 -35.08 16.89 -43.72
C LEU A 142 -35.86 15.70 -43.18
N LEU A 143 -35.17 14.73 -42.56
CA LEU A 143 -35.81 13.57 -41.93
C LEU A 143 -36.22 13.85 -40.49
N GLY A 144 -35.44 14.69 -39.80
CA GLY A 144 -35.66 15.01 -38.40
C GLY A 144 -34.45 15.66 -37.76
N TYR A 145 -34.45 15.73 -36.43
CA TYR A 145 -33.32 16.24 -35.65
C TYR A 145 -33.21 15.55 -34.28
N LEU A 146 -32.00 15.53 -33.75
CA LEU A 146 -31.68 15.06 -32.41
C LEU A 146 -31.40 16.25 -31.50
N VAL A 147 -31.85 16.10 -30.25
CA VAL A 147 -31.53 17.00 -29.16
C VAL A 147 -30.49 16.32 -28.29
N ILE A 148 -29.29 16.88 -28.26
CA ILE A 148 -28.14 16.37 -27.52
C ILE A 148 -27.89 17.29 -26.34
N CYS A 149 -27.66 16.71 -25.17
CA CYS A 149 -27.27 17.45 -23.98
C CYS A 149 -26.16 16.72 -23.23
N ASP A 150 -25.35 17.47 -22.50
CA ASP A 150 -24.44 16.93 -21.50
C ASP A 150 -25.14 17.01 -20.15
N LYS A 151 -25.35 15.87 -19.50
CA LYS A 151 -26.14 15.81 -18.27
C LYS A 151 -25.40 16.50 -17.13
N ILE A 152 -26.14 17.28 -16.36
CA ILE A 152 -25.61 17.91 -15.14
C ILE A 152 -25.36 16.83 -14.08
N LYS A 153 -24.18 16.84 -13.45
CA LYS A 153 -23.91 15.93 -12.34
C LYS A 153 -24.86 16.24 -11.17
N PRO A 154 -25.48 15.22 -10.53
CA PRO A 154 -26.51 15.43 -9.50
C PRO A 154 -26.09 16.32 -8.32
N ASN A 155 -24.79 16.32 -7.99
CA ASN A 155 -24.24 17.06 -6.84
C ASN A 155 -23.73 18.46 -7.17
N SER A 156 -23.65 18.86 -8.45
CA SER A 156 -23.01 20.13 -8.86
C SER A 156 -23.64 21.35 -8.19
N LYS A 157 -24.99 21.44 -8.16
CA LYS A 157 -25.71 22.55 -7.53
C LYS A 157 -25.45 22.66 -6.03
N LYS A 158 -25.35 21.51 -5.35
CA LYS A 158 -25.05 21.44 -3.91
C LYS A 158 -23.63 21.90 -3.62
N VAL A 159 -22.66 21.48 -4.44
CA VAL A 159 -21.26 21.89 -4.31
C VAL A 159 -21.14 23.41 -4.47
N ILE A 160 -21.76 23.99 -5.49
CA ILE A 160 -21.72 25.44 -5.73
C ILE A 160 -22.28 26.22 -4.54
N LYS A 161 -23.46 25.86 -4.04
CA LYS A 161 -24.07 26.51 -2.87
C LYS A 161 -23.21 26.40 -1.62
N ASN A 162 -22.61 25.24 -1.38
CA ASN A 162 -21.71 25.04 -0.24
C ASN A 162 -20.47 25.93 -0.37
N THR A 163 -19.87 25.99 -1.56
CA THR A 163 -18.72 26.87 -1.81
C THR A 163 -19.06 28.34 -1.61
N GLN A 164 -20.20 28.80 -2.11
CA GLN A 164 -20.68 30.17 -1.89
C GLN A 164 -20.95 30.48 -0.41
N SER A 165 -21.45 29.51 0.35
CA SER A 165 -21.69 29.68 1.81
C SER A 165 -20.40 29.88 2.62
N LEU A 166 -19.24 29.53 2.04
CA LEU A 166 -17.92 29.80 2.61
C LEU A 166 -17.38 31.19 2.25
N GLY A 167 -18.16 32.02 1.56
CA GLY A 167 -17.75 33.34 1.09
C GLY A 167 -16.93 33.33 -0.20
N ILE A 168 -16.81 32.17 -0.86
CA ILE A 168 -16.04 32.01 -2.10
C ILE A 168 -16.94 32.29 -3.31
N LYS A 169 -16.52 33.19 -4.19
CA LYS A 169 -17.25 33.50 -5.42
C LYS A 169 -17.05 32.40 -6.46
N VAL A 170 -18.12 31.83 -6.99
CA VAL A 170 -18.06 30.75 -7.99
C VAL A 170 -18.35 31.29 -9.37
N ILE A 171 -17.42 31.06 -10.31
CA ILE A 171 -17.50 31.53 -11.70
C ILE A 171 -17.43 30.35 -12.65
N MET A 172 -18.40 30.23 -13.55
CA MET A 172 -18.40 29.20 -14.60
C MET A 172 -17.67 29.68 -15.86
N LEU A 173 -16.79 28.86 -16.42
CA LEU A 173 -16.18 29.06 -17.73
C LEU A 173 -16.75 28.04 -18.72
N THR A 174 -17.24 28.49 -19.86
CA THR A 174 -17.73 27.59 -20.91
C THR A 174 -17.39 28.10 -22.32
N GLY A 175 -17.19 27.16 -23.23
CA GLY A 175 -17.07 27.45 -24.67
C GLY A 175 -18.44 27.55 -25.38
N ASP A 176 -19.54 27.32 -24.67
CA ASP A 176 -20.89 27.43 -25.24
C ASP A 176 -21.26 28.91 -25.52
N ASN A 177 -22.23 29.11 -26.42
CA ASN A 177 -22.78 30.44 -26.70
C ASN A 177 -23.45 31.07 -25.47
N ASP A 178 -23.58 32.40 -25.48
CA ASP A 178 -24.07 33.17 -24.34
C ASP A 178 -25.45 32.74 -23.83
N ALA A 179 -26.39 32.45 -24.73
CA ALA A 179 -27.74 32.01 -24.34
C ALA A 179 -27.71 30.68 -23.56
N THR A 180 -26.88 29.74 -23.99
CA THR A 180 -26.67 28.44 -23.33
C THR A 180 -25.98 28.61 -21.98
N ALA A 181 -24.89 29.37 -21.98
CA ALA A 181 -24.10 29.63 -20.78
C ALA A 181 -24.96 30.30 -19.70
N LYS A 182 -25.80 31.27 -20.08
CA LYS A 182 -26.74 31.94 -19.18
C LYS A 182 -27.74 30.97 -18.56
N SER A 183 -28.41 30.16 -19.38
CA SER A 183 -29.40 29.20 -18.88
C SER A 183 -28.77 28.21 -17.90
N LEU A 184 -27.57 27.71 -18.19
CA LEU A 184 -26.86 26.78 -17.32
C LEU A 184 -26.36 27.48 -16.05
N ALA A 185 -25.85 28.71 -16.16
CA ALA A 185 -25.43 29.50 -15.01
C ALA A 185 -26.58 29.74 -14.01
N GLU A 186 -27.75 30.11 -14.53
CA GLU A 186 -28.99 30.24 -13.74
C GLU A 186 -29.39 28.90 -13.11
N GLU A 187 -29.28 27.80 -13.86
CA GLU A 187 -29.61 26.47 -13.36
C GLU A 187 -28.65 25.98 -12.25
N PHE A 188 -27.36 26.27 -12.39
CA PHE A 188 -26.32 25.93 -11.43
C PHE A 188 -26.33 26.86 -10.20
N GLY A 189 -26.76 28.11 -10.38
CA GLY A 189 -26.73 29.14 -9.34
C GLY A 189 -25.34 29.75 -9.11
N VAL A 190 -24.52 29.87 -10.16
CA VAL A 190 -23.18 30.51 -10.06
C VAL A 190 -23.28 32.03 -9.96
N ASP A 191 -22.28 32.68 -9.38
CA ASP A 191 -22.26 34.14 -9.19
C ASP A 191 -22.01 34.90 -10.50
N CYS A 192 -21.25 34.28 -11.41
CA CYS A 192 -20.91 34.84 -12.71
C CYS A 192 -20.61 33.71 -13.70
N TYR A 193 -20.74 33.99 -14.99
CA TYR A 193 -20.32 33.09 -16.05
C TYR A 193 -19.59 33.85 -17.16
N TYR A 194 -18.70 33.16 -17.87
CA TYR A 194 -18.13 33.62 -19.13
C TYR A 194 -18.41 32.59 -20.21
N ALA A 195 -19.09 33.05 -21.27
CA ALA A 195 -19.45 32.25 -22.44
C ALA A 195 -18.39 32.37 -23.54
N GLU A 196 -18.48 31.48 -24.54
CA GLU A 196 -17.65 31.48 -25.76
C GLU A 196 -16.14 31.50 -25.48
N CYS A 197 -15.72 31.02 -24.31
CA CYS A 197 -14.33 31.11 -23.85
C CYS A 197 -13.44 30.09 -24.55
N LEU A 198 -12.48 30.60 -25.32
CA LEU A 198 -11.37 29.81 -25.85
C LEU A 198 -10.37 29.45 -24.73
N PRO A 199 -9.57 28.37 -24.88
CA PRO A 199 -8.61 27.96 -23.84
C PRO A 199 -7.65 29.07 -23.38
N LYS A 200 -7.21 29.95 -24.30
CA LYS A 200 -6.35 31.10 -23.95
C LYS A 200 -7.07 32.13 -23.08
N GLU A 201 -8.34 32.39 -23.36
CA GLU A 201 -9.15 33.37 -22.63
C GLU A 201 -9.42 32.91 -21.20
N LYS A 202 -9.57 31.59 -20.96
CA LYS A 202 -9.67 31.04 -19.60
C LYS A 202 -8.47 31.43 -18.73
N ILE A 203 -7.26 31.36 -19.29
CA ILE A 203 -6.01 31.73 -18.61
C ILE A 203 -5.98 33.25 -18.32
N GLU A 204 -6.45 34.07 -19.28
CA GLU A 204 -6.51 35.53 -19.12
C GLU A 204 -7.49 35.92 -18.01
N ARG A 205 -8.67 35.27 -17.94
CA ARG A 205 -9.64 35.51 -16.85
C ARG A 205 -9.05 35.22 -15.47
N ILE A 206 -8.33 34.11 -15.33
CA ILE A 206 -7.64 33.77 -14.07
C ILE A 206 -6.62 34.87 -13.71
N LYS A 207 -5.79 35.28 -14.69
CA LYS A 207 -4.81 36.36 -14.48
C LYS A 207 -5.44 37.69 -14.09
N ASP A 208 -6.58 38.04 -14.66
CA ASP A 208 -7.24 39.32 -14.37
C ASP A 208 -7.77 39.39 -12.94
N PHE A 209 -8.31 38.28 -12.41
CA PHE A 209 -8.71 38.20 -11.01
C PHE A 209 -7.52 38.17 -10.07
N GLN A 210 -6.44 37.45 -10.43
CA GLN A 210 -5.18 37.49 -9.67
C GLN A 210 -4.59 38.90 -9.58
N LYS A 211 -4.62 39.67 -10.68
CA LYS A 211 -4.16 41.08 -10.70
C LYS A 211 -5.01 42.00 -9.82
N GLN A 212 -6.29 41.67 -9.61
CA GLN A 212 -7.18 42.40 -8.71
C GLN A 212 -6.96 42.04 -7.23
N GLY A 213 -6.03 41.12 -6.94
CA GLY A 213 -5.65 40.73 -5.58
C GLY A 213 -6.41 39.52 -5.04
N TYR A 214 -7.29 38.89 -5.84
CA TYR A 214 -7.99 37.66 -5.43
C TYR A 214 -7.06 36.46 -5.52
N ARG A 215 -7.19 35.53 -4.56
CA ARG A 215 -6.64 34.18 -4.67
C ARG A 215 -7.60 33.29 -5.44
N VAL A 216 -7.11 32.68 -6.51
CA VAL A 216 -7.93 32.03 -7.52
C VAL A 216 -7.66 30.53 -7.55
N ALA A 217 -8.71 29.73 -7.40
CA ALA A 217 -8.68 28.30 -7.70
C ALA A 217 -9.39 28.00 -9.03
N MET A 218 -8.93 26.96 -9.73
CA MET A 218 -9.57 26.45 -10.95
C MET A 218 -9.91 24.97 -10.75
N VAL A 219 -11.14 24.58 -11.03
CA VAL A 219 -11.58 23.18 -11.07
C VAL A 219 -11.83 22.77 -12.51
N GLY A 220 -11.25 21.63 -12.89
CA GLY A 220 -11.21 21.18 -14.26
C GLY A 220 -11.21 19.68 -14.45
N ASP A 221 -11.60 19.25 -15.65
CA ASP A 221 -11.55 17.86 -16.06
C ASP A 221 -10.16 17.47 -16.57
N GLY A 222 -9.33 18.45 -16.93
CA GLY A 222 -7.96 18.29 -17.36
C GLY A 222 -7.76 18.22 -18.87
N ILE A 223 -8.82 18.00 -19.66
CA ILE A 223 -8.69 17.73 -21.09
C ILE A 223 -8.41 19.03 -21.86
N ASN A 224 -9.18 20.09 -21.57
CA ASN A 224 -9.13 21.36 -22.31
C ASN A 224 -8.64 22.55 -21.46
N ASP A 225 -8.38 22.33 -20.19
CA ASP A 225 -8.17 23.35 -19.16
C ASP A 225 -6.88 23.14 -18.35
N SER A 226 -6.06 22.15 -18.71
CA SER A 226 -4.72 21.92 -18.13
C SER A 226 -3.88 23.21 -18.01
N PRO A 227 -3.79 24.09 -19.03
CA PRO A 227 -3.05 25.36 -18.90
C PRO A 227 -3.67 26.34 -17.91
N ALA A 228 -4.99 26.34 -17.76
CA ALA A 228 -5.71 27.19 -16.82
C ALA A 228 -5.54 26.67 -15.38
N LEU A 229 -5.59 25.36 -15.19
CA LEU A 229 -5.33 24.67 -13.91
C LEU A 229 -3.94 25.02 -13.37
N SER A 230 -2.88 24.94 -14.19
CA SER A 230 -1.54 25.34 -13.76
C SER A 230 -1.34 26.84 -13.57
N LYS A 231 -2.23 27.70 -14.11
CA LYS A 231 -2.08 29.15 -13.94
C LYS A 231 -2.71 29.67 -12.64
N ALA A 232 -3.75 28.98 -12.16
CA ALA A 232 -4.43 29.28 -10.89
C ALA A 232 -3.46 29.19 -9.69
N ASP A 233 -3.82 29.82 -8.58
CA ASP A 233 -3.08 29.69 -7.32
C ASP A 233 -3.25 28.29 -6.72
N VAL A 234 -4.37 27.63 -7.03
CA VAL A 234 -4.62 26.21 -6.78
C VAL A 234 -5.37 25.59 -7.97
N GLY A 235 -4.75 24.63 -8.65
CA GLY A 235 -5.37 23.82 -9.69
C GLY A 235 -5.99 22.53 -9.11
N ILE A 236 -7.27 22.28 -9.38
CA ILE A 236 -8.02 21.12 -8.88
C ILE A 236 -8.55 20.29 -10.05
N VAL A 237 -8.15 19.02 -10.15
CA VAL A 237 -8.65 18.09 -11.19
C VAL A 237 -9.68 17.12 -10.62
N VAL A 238 -10.78 16.95 -11.34
CA VAL A 238 -11.83 15.95 -11.06
C VAL A 238 -11.74 14.79 -12.05
N ASP A 239 -11.24 13.65 -11.57
CA ASP A 239 -11.43 12.24 -12.00
C ASP A 239 -11.39 11.82 -13.49
N THR A 240 -11.25 12.72 -14.46
CA THR A 240 -11.22 12.40 -15.90
C THR A 240 -10.01 12.98 -16.64
N GLY A 241 -8.98 13.42 -15.90
CA GLY A 241 -7.81 14.07 -16.47
C GLY A 241 -6.89 13.12 -17.21
N THR A 242 -6.50 13.51 -18.43
CA THR A 242 -5.35 12.92 -19.14
C THR A 242 -4.07 13.04 -18.30
N ASP A 243 -3.03 12.25 -18.59
CA ASP A 243 -1.76 12.29 -17.83
C ASP A 243 -1.15 13.71 -17.70
N ILE A 244 -1.42 14.58 -18.67
CA ILE A 244 -1.00 15.98 -18.70
C ILE A 244 -1.71 16.79 -17.61
N ALA A 245 -3.00 16.56 -17.40
CA ALA A 245 -3.81 17.26 -16.41
C ALA A 245 -3.44 16.91 -14.98
N ILE A 246 -3.19 15.62 -14.74
CA ILE A 246 -2.76 15.12 -13.43
C ILE A 246 -1.43 15.77 -13.04
N ASN A 247 -0.51 15.98 -13.98
CA ASN A 247 0.76 16.66 -13.73
C ASN A 247 0.58 18.17 -13.49
N SER A 248 -0.42 18.80 -14.08
CA SER A 248 -0.64 20.25 -14.06
C SER A 248 -1.38 20.76 -12.81
N ALA A 249 -2.03 19.87 -12.04
CA ALA A 249 -2.87 20.22 -10.89
C ALA A 249 -2.18 20.04 -9.54
N ASP A 250 -2.62 20.79 -8.53
CA ASP A 250 -2.14 20.75 -7.14
C ASP A 250 -2.94 19.80 -6.26
N ILE A 251 -4.26 19.68 -6.53
CA ILE A 251 -5.20 18.81 -5.81
C ILE A 251 -5.94 17.93 -6.83
N ILE A 252 -6.06 16.63 -6.52
CA ILE A 252 -6.79 15.66 -7.35
C ILE A 252 -7.95 15.08 -6.55
N LEU A 253 -9.17 15.32 -7.01
CA LEU A 253 -10.40 14.76 -6.46
C LEU A 253 -10.70 13.41 -7.13
N LEU A 254 -10.12 12.36 -6.55
CA LEU A 254 -10.34 10.98 -6.98
C LEU A 254 -11.74 10.51 -6.59
N LYS A 255 -12.49 9.92 -7.53
CA LYS A 255 -13.76 9.26 -7.24
C LYS A 255 -13.62 7.76 -7.47
N GLY A 256 -13.07 7.06 -6.47
CA GLY A 256 -13.23 5.60 -6.37
C GLY A 256 -12.65 4.74 -7.48
N ASP A 257 -11.86 5.30 -8.42
CA ASP A 257 -11.25 4.50 -9.47
C ASP A 257 -9.98 3.79 -8.97
N LEU A 258 -10.02 2.46 -9.01
CA LEU A 258 -8.95 1.56 -8.58
C LEU A 258 -7.80 1.52 -9.60
N GLU A 259 -8.00 2.01 -10.82
CA GLU A 259 -6.98 2.03 -11.89
C GLU A 259 -5.80 2.97 -11.57
N GLY A 260 -6.00 3.99 -10.72
CA GLY A 260 -4.95 4.93 -10.30
C GLY A 260 -4.03 4.42 -9.17
N ILE A 261 -4.38 3.32 -8.49
CA ILE A 261 -3.63 2.79 -7.33
C ILE A 261 -2.14 2.51 -7.65
N PRO A 262 -1.79 1.86 -8.78
CA PRO A 262 -0.39 1.60 -9.11
C PRO A 262 0.42 2.89 -9.29
N LYS A 263 -0.18 3.93 -9.89
CA LYS A 263 0.48 5.24 -10.07
C LYS A 263 0.70 5.92 -8.73
N ILE A 264 -0.34 6.01 -7.89
CA ILE A 264 -0.26 6.59 -6.54
C ILE A 264 0.80 5.88 -5.69
N THR A 265 0.86 4.56 -5.77
CA THR A 265 1.85 3.77 -5.03
C THR A 265 3.27 4.09 -5.49
N LYS A 266 3.49 4.18 -6.81
CA LYS A 266 4.79 4.56 -7.38
C LYS A 266 5.19 5.99 -7.00
N ASP A 267 4.25 6.93 -7.08
CA ASP A 267 4.49 8.33 -6.75
C ASP A 267 4.85 8.48 -5.26
N PHE A 268 4.12 7.82 -4.36
CA PHE A 268 4.46 7.75 -2.94
C PHE A 268 5.88 7.22 -2.72
N ILE A 269 6.23 6.08 -3.34
CA ILE A 269 7.57 5.50 -3.22
C ILE A 269 8.64 6.47 -3.76
N ALA A 270 8.38 7.14 -4.88
CA ALA A 270 9.29 8.13 -5.47
C ALA A 270 9.52 9.32 -4.53
N THR A 271 8.44 9.89 -3.96
CA THR A 271 8.54 10.97 -2.97
C THR A 271 9.36 10.57 -1.74
N VAL A 272 9.15 9.35 -1.22
CA VAL A 272 9.95 8.86 -0.08
C VAL A 272 11.41 8.63 -0.51
N ALA A 273 11.66 8.15 -1.72
CA ALA A 273 13.01 7.92 -2.25
C ALA A 273 13.84 9.20 -2.35
N GLU A 274 13.23 10.36 -2.60
CA GLU A 274 13.94 11.64 -2.71
C GLU A 274 14.77 11.97 -1.45
N LYS A 275 14.24 11.63 -0.26
CA LYS A 275 14.88 11.83 1.04
C LYS A 275 15.77 10.65 1.48
N ASN A 276 15.63 9.49 0.84
CA ASN A 276 16.22 8.22 1.28
C ASN A 276 17.05 7.52 0.17
N ARG A 277 17.67 8.30 -0.75
CA ARG A 277 18.30 7.80 -1.99
C ARG A 277 19.33 6.68 -1.81
N ASN A 278 20.03 6.66 -0.66
CA ASN A 278 21.10 5.70 -0.36
C ASN A 278 20.68 4.67 0.70
N GLU A 279 19.38 4.42 0.84
CA GLU A 279 18.84 3.48 1.83
C GLU A 279 18.04 2.34 1.16
N PRO A 280 18.71 1.45 0.40
CA PRO A 280 18.03 0.45 -0.42
C PRO A 280 17.22 -0.56 0.39
N GLU A 281 17.73 -1.02 1.55
CA GLU A 281 17.00 -1.93 2.42
C GLU A 281 15.75 -1.28 3.00
N PHE A 282 15.83 0.00 3.36
CA PHE A 282 14.68 0.75 3.88
C PHE A 282 13.62 0.98 2.80
N MET A 283 14.04 1.42 1.60
CA MET A 283 13.14 1.63 0.48
C MET A 283 12.46 0.33 0.00
N GLN A 284 13.16 -0.81 0.09
CA GLN A 284 12.57 -2.10 -0.22
C GLN A 284 11.38 -2.42 0.70
N ALA A 285 11.54 -2.23 2.01
CA ALA A 285 10.46 -2.52 2.97
C ALA A 285 9.29 -1.54 2.85
N ILE A 286 9.56 -0.26 2.59
CA ILE A 286 8.51 0.73 2.30
C ILE A 286 7.72 0.30 1.06
N ALA A 287 8.41 -0.08 -0.02
CA ALA A 287 7.74 -0.50 -1.25
C ALA A 287 6.85 -1.74 -1.02
N GLU A 288 7.35 -2.77 -0.35
CA GLU A 288 6.58 -3.99 -0.05
C GLU A 288 5.30 -3.66 0.73
N VAL A 289 5.41 -2.84 1.78
CA VAL A 289 4.29 -2.48 2.64
C VAL A 289 3.29 -1.55 1.93
N ALA A 290 3.78 -0.61 1.11
CA ALA A 290 2.95 0.36 0.40
C ALA A 290 1.94 -0.31 -0.55
N TYR A 291 2.33 -1.38 -1.25
CA TYR A 291 1.44 -2.12 -2.15
C TYR A 291 0.27 -2.80 -1.42
N SER A 292 0.42 -3.16 -0.13
CA SER A 292 -0.69 -3.67 0.69
C SER A 292 -1.52 -2.55 1.31
N ILE A 293 -0.89 -1.46 1.76
CA ILE A 293 -1.53 -0.43 2.59
C ILE A 293 -2.26 0.64 1.76
N ILE A 294 -1.67 1.13 0.66
CA ILE A 294 -2.26 2.23 -0.13
C ILE A 294 -3.66 1.87 -0.65
N PRO A 295 -3.91 0.66 -1.21
CA PRO A 295 -5.26 0.26 -1.59
C PRO A 295 -6.25 0.29 -0.42
N TYR A 296 -5.80 -0.03 0.79
CA TYR A 296 -6.62 -0.01 1.99
C TYR A 296 -6.92 1.44 2.42
N ILE A 297 -5.91 2.32 2.46
CA ILE A 297 -6.08 3.76 2.75
C ILE A 297 -7.10 4.39 1.82
N MET A 298 -7.04 4.10 0.52
CA MET A 298 -7.93 4.70 -0.47
C MET A 298 -9.40 4.27 -0.34
N LYS A 299 -9.66 3.11 0.28
CA LYS A 299 -11.02 2.60 0.53
C LYS A 299 -11.63 3.11 1.84
N HIS A 300 -10.86 3.83 2.67
CA HIS A 300 -11.28 4.22 4.01
C HIS A 300 -11.07 5.72 4.25
N ASP A 301 -12.17 6.48 4.22
CA ASP A 301 -12.17 7.94 4.29
C ASP A 301 -11.47 8.52 5.53
N ILE A 302 -11.46 7.77 6.64
CA ILE A 302 -10.75 8.12 7.88
C ILE A 302 -9.27 8.50 7.64
N TYR A 303 -8.60 7.88 6.67
CA TYR A 303 -7.19 8.14 6.37
C TYR A 303 -6.98 9.27 5.36
N SER A 304 -8.03 9.73 4.70
CA SER A 304 -7.97 10.77 3.66
C SER A 304 -7.48 12.10 4.22
N GLY A 305 -6.53 12.74 3.52
CA GLY A 305 -5.96 14.03 3.92
C GLY A 305 -5.11 14.01 5.20
N LYS A 306 -4.85 12.84 5.80
CA LYS A 306 -4.05 12.72 7.04
C LYS A 306 -2.56 12.49 6.80
N ASN A 307 -2.16 12.23 5.55
CA ASN A 307 -0.78 11.85 5.18
C ASN A 307 -0.21 10.74 6.07
N ILE A 308 -1.06 9.79 6.47
CA ILE A 308 -0.75 8.87 7.56
C ILE A 308 0.45 7.97 7.26
N LEU A 309 0.52 7.41 6.04
CA LEU A 309 1.63 6.58 5.64
C LEU A 309 2.93 7.39 5.48
N MET A 310 2.84 8.64 4.99
CA MET A 310 3.99 9.55 4.93
C MET A 310 4.57 9.86 6.32
N ARG A 311 3.71 9.99 7.34
CA ARG A 311 4.14 10.17 8.73
C ARG A 311 4.77 8.90 9.30
N MET A 312 4.28 7.72 8.93
CA MET A 312 4.81 6.44 9.43
C MET A 312 6.17 6.05 8.84
N VAL A 313 6.48 6.47 7.61
CA VAL A 313 7.78 6.17 6.97
C VAL A 313 8.89 7.12 7.43
N GLU A 314 8.57 8.22 8.09
CA GLU A 314 9.59 9.07 8.72
C GLU A 314 9.77 8.62 10.18
N PRO A 315 10.97 8.20 10.62
CA PRO A 315 11.17 7.86 12.02
C PRO A 315 10.91 9.06 12.92
N GLU A 316 10.17 8.89 14.02
CA GLU A 316 9.96 9.95 15.01
C GLU A 316 11.28 10.52 15.53
N ARG A 317 12.30 9.66 15.72
CA ARG A 317 13.65 10.08 16.06
C ARG A 317 14.72 9.08 15.63
N THR A 318 15.86 9.60 15.19
CA THR A 318 17.08 8.80 14.95
C THR A 318 18.26 9.39 15.72
N VAL A 319 18.95 8.57 16.50
CA VAL A 319 20.18 8.93 17.21
C VAL A 319 21.35 8.15 16.61
N ILE A 320 22.39 8.85 16.18
CA ILE A 320 23.65 8.27 15.69
C ILE A 320 24.77 8.83 16.55
N PHE A 321 25.62 7.94 17.07
CA PHE A 321 26.65 8.33 18.03
C PHE A 321 27.94 7.55 17.88
N ARG A 322 29.04 8.12 18.39
CA ARG A 322 30.36 7.49 18.40
C ARG A 322 30.51 6.59 19.63
N VAL A 323 31.09 5.41 19.45
CA VAL A 323 31.34 4.44 20.53
C VAL A 323 32.85 4.13 20.60
N PRO A 324 33.62 4.90 21.38
CA PRO A 324 35.04 4.64 21.59
C PRO A 324 35.24 3.56 22.68
N TRP A 325 36.15 2.61 22.47
CA TRP A 325 36.45 1.56 23.45
C TRP A 325 37.91 1.10 23.32
N VAL A 326 38.42 0.35 24.29
CA VAL A 326 39.81 -0.14 24.30
C VAL A 326 39.82 -1.64 24.14
N ASP A 327 40.60 -2.16 23.19
CA ASP A 327 40.74 -3.60 22.96
C ASP A 327 41.70 -4.27 23.98
N ASP A 328 41.85 -5.59 23.93
CA ASP A 328 42.71 -6.30 24.91
C ASP A 328 44.20 -5.96 24.77
N LYS A 329 44.61 -5.32 23.67
CA LYS A 329 45.98 -4.85 23.44
C LYS A 329 46.22 -3.42 23.92
N GLY A 330 45.18 -2.77 24.46
CA GLY A 330 45.26 -1.36 24.86
C GLY A 330 45.00 -0.37 23.72
N GLU A 331 44.66 -0.85 22.52
CA GLU A 331 44.42 0.03 21.37
C GLU A 331 43.02 0.65 21.43
N ILE A 332 42.93 1.93 21.12
CA ILE A 332 41.65 2.64 21.04
C ILE A 332 40.96 2.28 19.73
N ARG A 333 39.74 1.76 19.84
CA ARG A 333 38.84 1.42 18.75
C ARG A 333 37.66 2.38 18.73
N VAL A 334 37.09 2.61 17.56
CA VAL A 334 35.92 3.47 17.39
C VAL A 334 34.93 2.78 16.46
N ASN A 335 33.68 2.70 16.91
CA ASN A 335 32.55 2.18 16.16
C ASN A 335 31.41 3.21 16.14
N ARG A 336 30.46 3.01 15.22
CA ARG A 336 29.25 3.82 15.15
C ARG A 336 28.10 3.10 15.84
N GLY A 337 27.42 3.79 16.73
CA GLY A 337 26.19 3.36 17.39
C GLY A 337 24.96 4.06 16.82
N PHE A 338 23.83 3.37 16.86
CA PHE A 338 22.56 3.83 16.30
C PHE A 338 21.39 3.44 17.20
N ARG A 339 20.39 4.33 17.28
CA ARG A 339 19.04 4.01 17.75
C ARG A 339 18.00 4.75 16.91
N VAL A 340 17.20 3.99 16.18
CA VAL A 340 16.05 4.44 15.40
C VAL A 340 14.80 4.17 16.22
N GLU A 341 14.17 5.23 16.69
CA GLU A 341 12.88 5.23 17.38
C GLU A 341 11.80 5.55 16.34
N MET A 342 11.21 4.50 15.77
CA MET A 342 10.44 4.63 14.53
C MET A 342 9.05 5.20 14.79
N ASN A 343 8.30 4.60 15.71
CA ASN A 343 6.92 5.01 16.01
C ASN A 343 6.54 4.64 17.44
N SER A 344 5.93 5.57 18.18
CA SER A 344 5.50 5.39 19.57
C SER A 344 3.98 5.44 19.78
N ALA A 345 3.19 5.52 18.70
CA ALA A 345 1.75 5.75 18.78
C ALA A 345 1.00 4.72 19.63
N ILE A 346 1.47 3.47 19.69
CA ILE A 346 0.82 2.40 20.45
C ILE A 346 1.59 1.97 21.70
N GLY A 347 2.63 2.70 22.10
CA GLY A 347 3.43 2.45 23.30
C GLY A 347 4.91 2.78 23.11
N PRO A 348 5.75 2.51 24.13
CA PRO A 348 7.18 2.77 24.07
C PRO A 348 7.86 2.10 22.88
N TYR A 349 8.92 2.72 22.34
CA TYR A 349 9.68 2.12 21.25
C TYR A 349 10.20 0.73 21.67
N LYS A 350 10.03 -0.26 20.79
CA LYS A 350 10.44 -1.62 21.09
C LYS A 350 11.13 -2.25 19.88
N GLY A 351 12.35 -2.71 20.12
CA GLY A 351 13.04 -3.60 19.19
C GLY A 351 14.53 -3.76 19.47
N GLY A 352 15.11 -4.80 18.86
CA GLY A 352 16.44 -5.29 19.18
C GLY A 352 17.60 -4.35 18.82
N LEU A 353 18.78 -4.68 19.36
CA LEU A 353 20.08 -4.11 19.05
C LEU A 353 20.89 -5.13 18.25
N ARG A 354 21.45 -4.74 17.10
CA ARG A 354 22.27 -5.60 16.24
C ARG A 354 23.74 -5.17 16.25
N PHE A 355 24.66 -6.08 16.55
CA PHE A 355 26.11 -5.85 16.41
C PHE A 355 26.63 -6.70 15.25
N HIS A 356 26.89 -6.06 14.12
CA HIS A 356 27.38 -6.73 12.93
C HIS A 356 28.10 -5.71 12.01
N PRO A 357 29.22 -6.06 11.36
CA PRO A 357 29.99 -5.12 10.54
C PRO A 357 29.22 -4.52 9.36
N SER A 358 28.12 -5.14 8.93
CA SER A 358 27.27 -4.59 7.87
C SER A 358 26.27 -3.54 8.35
N VAL A 359 26.10 -3.33 9.66
CA VAL A 359 25.08 -2.43 10.20
C VAL A 359 25.30 -0.99 9.71
N ASN A 360 24.24 -0.41 9.15
CA ASN A 360 24.17 0.99 8.74
C ASN A 360 22.76 1.54 9.05
N LEU A 361 22.52 2.83 8.78
CA LEU A 361 21.23 3.47 9.06
C LEU A 361 20.08 2.85 8.25
N SER A 362 20.29 2.59 6.95
CA SER A 362 19.30 1.97 6.06
C SER A 362 18.76 0.66 6.63
N ILE A 363 19.66 -0.25 7.03
CA ILE A 363 19.29 -1.55 7.62
C ILE A 363 18.50 -1.37 8.92
N LEU A 364 18.87 -0.40 9.76
CA LEU A 364 18.18 -0.18 11.03
C LEU A 364 16.82 0.51 10.86
N LYS A 365 16.67 1.40 9.89
CA LYS A 365 15.36 1.97 9.51
C LYS A 365 14.45 0.91 8.91
N PHE A 366 14.96 0.08 8.01
CA PHE A 366 14.27 -1.11 7.51
C PHE A 366 13.72 -1.96 8.66
N LEU A 367 14.60 -2.42 9.54
CA LEU A 367 14.20 -3.30 10.64
C LEU A 367 13.28 -2.59 11.63
N GLY A 368 13.47 -1.28 11.86
CA GLY A 368 12.64 -0.47 12.74
C GLY A 368 11.22 -0.28 12.20
N PHE A 369 11.09 -0.04 10.90
CA PHE A 369 9.81 0.10 10.19
C PHE A 369 9.00 -1.20 10.22
N GLU A 370 9.60 -2.34 9.86
CA GLU A 370 8.96 -3.66 10.00
C GLU A 370 8.56 -3.95 11.46
N GLN A 371 9.37 -3.50 12.42
CA GLN A 371 9.09 -3.71 13.84
C GLN A 371 7.83 -2.98 14.31
N VAL A 372 7.45 -1.85 13.70
CA VAL A 372 6.20 -1.12 14.01
C VAL A 372 5.00 -2.05 13.78
N PHE A 373 4.87 -2.61 12.57
CA PHE A 373 3.74 -3.48 12.21
C PHE A 373 3.76 -4.79 12.98
N LYS A 374 4.95 -5.40 13.10
CA LYS A 374 5.12 -6.65 13.87
C LYS A 374 4.71 -6.49 15.34
N ASN A 375 5.05 -5.36 15.97
CA ASN A 375 4.68 -5.11 17.36
C ASN A 375 3.20 -4.80 17.49
N SER A 376 2.64 -4.03 16.57
CA SER A 376 1.21 -3.72 16.49
C SER A 376 0.35 -4.98 16.48
N LEU A 377 0.72 -5.97 15.65
CA LEU A 377 0.02 -7.25 15.52
C LEU A 377 -0.07 -8.03 16.83
N THR A 378 0.88 -7.89 17.76
CA THR A 378 0.85 -8.62 19.03
C THR A 378 -0.32 -8.24 19.94
N SER A 379 -1.06 -7.17 19.61
CA SER A 379 -2.06 -6.51 20.46
C SER A 379 -1.50 -5.82 21.72
N LEU A 380 -0.25 -6.07 22.10
CA LEU A 380 0.42 -5.43 23.22
C LEU A 380 0.72 -3.93 22.94
N PRO A 381 0.87 -3.09 23.98
CA PRO A 381 1.16 -1.67 23.83
C PRO A 381 2.65 -1.44 23.57
N LEU A 382 3.10 -1.74 22.35
CA LEU A 382 4.51 -1.70 21.94
C LEU A 382 4.65 -0.89 20.64
N GLY A 383 5.34 0.26 20.70
CA GLY A 383 5.79 1.00 19.52
C GLY A 383 6.90 0.26 18.78
N GLY A 384 7.43 0.82 17.69
CA GLY A 384 8.50 0.21 16.89
C GLY A 384 9.82 0.94 17.00
N GLY A 385 10.93 0.19 17.06
CA GLY A 385 12.27 0.77 17.01
C GLY A 385 13.34 -0.27 16.73
N LYS A 386 14.56 0.18 16.44
CA LYS A 386 15.72 -0.69 16.25
C LYS A 386 17.01 0.06 16.58
N GLY A 387 18.08 -0.65 16.88
CA GLY A 387 19.39 -0.02 17.04
C GLY A 387 20.51 -1.02 16.79
N GLY A 388 21.73 -0.58 17.04
CA GLY A 388 22.88 -1.43 16.83
C GLY A 388 24.17 -0.67 16.63
N SER A 389 25.18 -1.40 16.18
CA SER A 389 26.49 -0.89 15.85
C SER A 389 27.16 -1.74 14.77
N ASP A 390 28.04 -1.10 14.01
CA ASP A 390 28.98 -1.76 13.08
C ASP A 390 30.08 -2.57 13.80
N PHE A 391 30.04 -2.67 15.13
CA PHE A 391 30.90 -3.53 15.92
C PHE A 391 30.73 -5.02 15.55
N ASP A 392 31.85 -5.69 15.29
CA ASP A 392 31.91 -7.13 15.07
C ASP A 392 32.30 -7.88 16.36
N PRO A 393 31.36 -8.58 17.02
CA PRO A 393 31.65 -9.37 18.21
C PRO A 393 32.44 -10.64 17.92
N LYS A 394 32.57 -11.05 16.65
CA LYS A 394 33.31 -12.26 16.29
C LYS A 394 34.80 -12.06 16.56
N GLY A 395 35.40 -13.07 17.20
CA GLY A 395 36.83 -13.05 17.56
C GLY A 395 37.18 -12.10 18.70
N LYS A 396 36.19 -11.51 19.38
CA LYS A 396 36.41 -10.65 20.56
C LYS A 396 36.35 -11.45 21.84
N SER A 397 37.15 -11.07 22.82
CA SER A 397 37.07 -11.62 24.17
C SER A 397 35.82 -11.15 24.90
N ASP A 398 35.44 -11.83 25.98
CA ASP A 398 34.35 -11.37 26.85
C ASP A 398 34.64 -9.97 27.44
N GLY A 399 35.91 -9.67 27.73
CA GLY A 399 36.34 -8.36 28.22
C GLY A 399 36.15 -7.25 27.19
N GLU A 400 36.53 -7.50 25.94
CA GLU A 400 36.31 -6.55 24.83
C GLU A 400 34.83 -6.29 24.58
N VAL A 401 34.02 -7.34 24.53
CA VAL A 401 32.56 -7.20 24.35
C VAL A 401 31.93 -6.44 25.51
N MET A 402 32.37 -6.70 26.75
CA MET A 402 31.91 -5.96 27.93
C MET A 402 32.26 -4.48 27.84
N ARG A 403 33.52 -4.12 27.54
CA ARG A 403 33.97 -2.72 27.42
C ARG A 403 33.23 -2.01 26.29
N PHE A 404 33.01 -2.68 25.16
CA PHE A 404 32.19 -2.16 24.08
C PHE A 404 30.74 -1.90 24.52
N CYS A 405 30.08 -2.88 25.14
CA CYS A 405 28.69 -2.74 25.62
C CYS A 405 28.55 -1.61 26.66
N GLN A 406 29.54 -1.46 27.54
CA GLN A 406 29.57 -0.38 28.53
C GLN A 406 29.72 0.99 27.86
N SER A 407 30.63 1.13 26.89
CA SER A 407 30.79 2.37 26.11
C SER A 407 29.52 2.70 25.33
N PHE A 408 28.95 1.71 24.64
CA PHE A 408 27.70 1.85 23.88
C PHE A 408 26.55 2.33 24.77
N MET A 409 26.37 1.71 25.94
CA MET A 409 25.32 2.09 26.89
C MET A 409 25.60 3.45 27.56
N THR A 410 26.86 3.89 27.65
CA THR A 410 27.21 5.21 28.20
C THR A 410 26.67 6.38 27.37
N GLU A 411 26.39 6.17 26.08
CA GLU A 411 25.57 7.12 25.31
C GLU A 411 24.09 6.71 25.29
N LEU A 412 23.78 5.43 25.02
CA LEU A 412 22.39 5.01 24.82
C LEU A 412 21.48 5.23 26.04
N PHE A 413 22.01 5.16 27.28
CA PHE A 413 21.21 5.18 28.51
C PHE A 413 20.30 6.42 28.66
N ARG A 414 20.65 7.56 28.05
CA ARG A 414 19.84 8.80 28.13
C ARG A 414 18.68 8.84 27.14
N HIS A 415 18.66 7.89 26.19
CA HIS A 415 17.64 7.77 25.16
C HIS A 415 16.64 6.65 25.45
N VAL A 416 17.01 5.68 26.31
CA VAL A 416 16.18 4.53 26.67
C VAL A 416 15.57 4.62 28.07
N GLY A 417 14.48 3.88 28.30
CA GLY A 417 13.77 3.85 29.58
C GLY A 417 12.48 3.04 29.50
N THR A 418 11.95 2.61 30.65
CA THR A 418 10.81 1.68 30.73
C THR A 418 9.53 2.13 30.05
N ASN A 419 9.30 3.44 29.98
CA ASN A 419 8.14 4.06 29.34
C ASN A 419 8.53 4.87 28.08
N ARG A 420 9.76 4.73 27.59
CA ARG A 420 10.29 5.49 26.45
C ARG A 420 10.75 4.56 25.34
N ASP A 421 11.79 3.77 25.59
CA ASP A 421 12.38 2.84 24.62
C ASP A 421 12.99 1.66 25.35
N ILE A 422 12.63 0.44 24.94
CA ILE A 422 13.00 -0.82 25.57
C ILE A 422 13.69 -1.74 24.55
N PRO A 423 15.03 -1.65 24.43
CA PRO A 423 15.77 -2.50 23.51
C PRO A 423 15.76 -4.00 23.88
N ALA A 424 16.28 -4.83 22.98
CA ALA A 424 16.40 -6.28 23.15
C ALA A 424 17.63 -6.82 22.40
N GLY A 425 17.86 -8.13 22.48
CA GLY A 425 18.85 -8.81 21.64
C GLY A 425 18.43 -8.91 20.16
N ASP A 426 19.43 -9.01 19.28
CA ASP A 426 19.34 -9.34 17.85
C ASP A 426 20.68 -10.00 17.43
N ILE A 427 20.99 -10.07 16.14
CA ILE A 427 22.26 -10.64 15.65
C ILE A 427 23.44 -9.91 16.33
N GLY A 428 24.34 -10.69 16.94
CA GLY A 428 25.51 -10.18 17.67
C GLY A 428 25.22 -9.66 19.09
N VAL A 429 23.96 -9.68 19.53
CA VAL A 429 23.54 -9.26 20.87
C VAL A 429 22.65 -10.34 21.50
N GLY A 430 23.28 -11.24 22.26
CA GLY A 430 22.60 -12.26 23.05
C GLY A 430 22.45 -11.87 24.52
N SER A 431 22.14 -12.85 25.36
CA SER A 431 21.95 -12.64 26.81
C SER A 431 23.20 -12.09 27.50
N ARG A 432 24.40 -12.40 26.99
CA ARG A 432 25.68 -11.88 27.49
C ARG A 432 25.76 -10.36 27.31
N GLU A 433 25.55 -9.89 26.08
CA GLU A 433 25.57 -8.46 25.75
C GLU A 433 24.45 -7.70 26.45
N ILE A 434 23.24 -8.28 26.51
CA ILE A 434 22.12 -7.70 27.27
C ILE A 434 22.47 -7.59 28.76
N GLY A 435 23.16 -8.57 29.33
CA GLY A 435 23.68 -8.51 30.70
C GLY A 435 24.66 -7.36 30.93
N PHE A 436 25.67 -7.22 30.06
CA PHE A 436 26.65 -6.13 30.16
C PHE A 436 26.00 -4.75 30.00
N MET A 437 25.10 -4.60 29.02
CA MET A 437 24.37 -3.36 28.80
C MET A 437 23.41 -3.03 29.95
N PHE A 438 22.68 -4.01 30.47
CA PHE A 438 21.80 -3.82 31.63
C PHE A 438 22.59 -3.43 32.88
N GLY A 439 23.73 -4.08 33.12
CA GLY A 439 24.64 -3.75 34.22
C GLY A 439 25.13 -2.30 34.14
N GLN A 440 25.55 -1.85 32.95
CA GLN A 440 25.99 -0.48 32.75
C GLN A 440 24.83 0.53 32.88
N TYR A 441 23.66 0.23 32.31
CA TYR A 441 22.48 1.07 32.48
C TYR A 441 22.14 1.26 33.96
N LYS A 442 22.06 0.15 34.71
CA LYS A 442 21.80 0.16 36.16
C LYS A 442 22.81 1.02 36.91
N ARG A 443 24.10 0.94 36.55
CA ARG A 443 25.17 1.76 37.13
C ARG A 443 24.98 3.25 36.86
N LEU A 444 24.63 3.63 35.62
CA LEU A 444 24.51 5.03 35.20
C LEU A 444 23.23 5.69 35.70
N ARG A 445 22.11 4.96 35.67
CA ARG A 445 20.78 5.46 36.06
C ARG A 445 20.46 5.26 37.54
N ASN A 446 21.22 4.41 38.22
CA ASN A 446 20.99 4.01 39.61
C ASN A 446 19.57 3.46 39.86
N GLU A 447 19.06 2.63 38.93
CA GLU A 447 17.73 2.03 39.03
C GLU A 447 17.69 0.61 38.47
N PHE A 448 16.88 -0.27 39.09
CA PHE A 448 16.61 -1.62 38.60
C PHE A 448 15.21 -1.67 37.98
N THR A 449 15.14 -1.55 36.66
CA THR A 449 13.88 -1.41 35.91
C THR A 449 13.89 -2.26 34.64
N GLY A 450 12.72 -2.47 34.03
CA GLY A 450 12.56 -3.27 32.80
C GLY A 450 13.02 -2.59 31.50
N VAL A 451 14.19 -1.92 31.49
CA VAL A 451 14.67 -1.14 30.34
C VAL A 451 15.13 -2.00 29.14
N LEU A 452 15.46 -3.27 29.39
CA LEU A 452 15.87 -4.22 28.35
C LEU A 452 15.05 -5.50 28.53
N THR A 453 14.74 -6.15 27.41
CA THR A 453 14.15 -7.51 27.37
C THR A 453 15.15 -8.53 26.85
N GLY A 454 14.93 -9.82 27.13
CA GLY A 454 15.93 -10.86 26.88
C GLY A 454 16.95 -10.95 28.02
N LYS A 455 16.54 -10.55 29.23
CA LYS A 455 17.34 -10.65 30.44
C LYS A 455 17.48 -12.11 30.88
N GLY A 456 18.48 -12.40 31.68
CA GLY A 456 18.61 -13.70 32.34
C GLY A 456 17.55 -13.90 33.41
N ILE A 457 17.12 -15.15 33.61
CA ILE A 457 16.03 -15.50 34.53
C ILE A 457 16.30 -15.00 35.96
N SER A 458 17.56 -15.08 36.42
CA SER A 458 17.94 -14.66 37.78
C SER A 458 17.89 -13.15 38.02
N TRP A 459 17.66 -12.32 36.99
CA TRP A 459 17.65 -10.86 37.10
C TRP A 459 16.56 -10.21 36.23
N GLY A 460 15.38 -10.83 36.21
CA GLY A 460 14.17 -10.24 35.62
C GLY A 460 13.86 -10.66 34.18
N GLY A 461 14.50 -11.72 33.67
CA GLY A 461 14.13 -12.37 32.41
C GLY A 461 12.84 -13.17 32.52
N SER A 462 12.18 -13.41 31.38
CA SER A 462 10.98 -14.26 31.30
C SER A 462 11.36 -15.68 30.90
N LEU A 463 10.68 -16.67 31.49
CA LEU A 463 10.66 -18.03 30.95
C LEU A 463 10.04 -18.02 29.54
N VAL A 464 10.29 -19.09 28.77
CA VAL A 464 9.83 -19.25 27.37
C VAL A 464 10.50 -18.27 26.39
N ARG A 465 11.38 -17.37 26.84
CA ARG A 465 11.96 -16.34 25.96
C ARG A 465 12.83 -16.90 24.83
N ALA A 466 13.58 -17.97 25.10
CA ALA A 466 14.38 -18.64 24.07
C ALA A 466 13.49 -19.34 23.05
N GLU A 467 12.43 -19.97 23.52
CA GLU A 467 11.52 -20.80 22.73
C GLU A 467 10.53 -19.98 21.90
N ALA A 468 10.21 -18.77 22.38
CA ALA A 468 9.09 -17.93 21.96
C ALA A 468 8.90 -17.79 20.44
N THR A 469 9.98 -17.55 19.69
CA THR A 469 9.89 -17.35 18.23
C THR A 469 9.58 -18.66 17.51
N GLY A 470 10.25 -19.75 17.87
CA GLY A 470 10.03 -21.06 17.25
C GLY A 470 8.66 -21.62 17.61
N TYR A 471 8.27 -21.51 18.89
CA TYR A 471 6.93 -21.90 19.35
C TYR A 471 5.85 -21.05 18.69
N GLY A 472 6.06 -19.73 18.60
CA GLY A 472 5.14 -18.82 17.94
C GLY A 472 4.86 -19.19 16.48
N ALA A 473 5.91 -19.52 15.71
CA ALA A 473 5.76 -19.94 14.33
C ALA A 473 4.91 -21.22 14.20
N VAL A 474 5.10 -22.19 15.09
CA VAL A 474 4.33 -23.44 15.08
C VAL A 474 2.89 -23.21 15.54
N TYR A 475 2.64 -22.36 16.55
CA TYR A 475 1.28 -21.99 16.95
C TYR A 475 0.55 -21.26 15.83
N PHE A 476 1.21 -20.34 15.12
CA PHE A 476 0.61 -19.68 13.97
C PHE A 476 0.27 -20.67 12.84
N ALA A 477 1.17 -21.62 12.57
CA ALA A 477 0.93 -22.69 11.60
C ALA A 477 -0.30 -23.55 11.97
N GLN A 478 -0.46 -23.85 13.27
CA GLN A 478 -1.59 -24.60 13.79
C GLN A 478 -2.91 -23.89 13.47
N GLU A 479 -3.01 -22.59 13.74
CA GLU A 479 -4.23 -21.80 13.49
C GLU A 479 -4.57 -21.71 12.00
N MET A 480 -3.56 -21.58 11.14
CA MET A 480 -3.75 -21.60 9.68
C MET A 480 -4.30 -22.93 9.17
N LEU A 481 -3.80 -24.05 9.70
CA LEU A 481 -4.28 -25.39 9.36
C LEU A 481 -5.71 -25.59 9.86
N HIS A 482 -6.00 -25.23 11.11
CA HIS A 482 -7.34 -25.34 11.69
C HIS A 482 -8.38 -24.57 10.89
N LYS A 483 -8.05 -23.36 10.38
CA LYS A 483 -8.96 -22.59 9.51
C LYS A 483 -9.32 -23.32 8.21
N ARG A 484 -8.51 -24.27 7.75
CA ARG A 484 -8.79 -25.15 6.60
C ARG A 484 -9.33 -26.53 7.01
N ASN A 485 -9.78 -26.70 8.25
CA ASN A 485 -10.19 -27.99 8.81
C ASN A 485 -9.09 -29.07 8.66
N ASP A 486 -7.82 -28.66 8.71
CA ASP A 486 -6.66 -29.55 8.69
C ASP A 486 -5.88 -29.42 10.01
N GLY A 487 -4.92 -30.30 10.24
CA GLY A 487 -4.07 -30.29 11.43
C GLY A 487 -2.70 -30.92 11.19
N PHE A 488 -1.96 -31.10 12.27
CA PHE A 488 -0.61 -31.65 12.26
C PHE A 488 -0.56 -33.18 12.12
N ASP A 489 -1.69 -33.87 12.26
CA ASP A 489 -1.76 -35.32 12.21
C ASP A 489 -1.14 -35.89 10.93
N LYS A 490 -0.16 -36.79 11.12
CA LYS A 490 0.57 -37.50 10.06
C LYS A 490 1.29 -36.58 9.06
N LYS A 491 1.56 -35.32 9.43
CA LYS A 491 2.30 -34.36 8.59
C LYS A 491 3.81 -34.53 8.74
N THR A 492 4.52 -34.18 7.67
CA THR A 492 5.98 -34.07 7.64
C THR A 492 6.41 -32.61 7.53
N ALA A 493 7.52 -32.24 8.18
CA ALA A 493 8.03 -30.88 8.16
C ALA A 493 9.51 -30.77 7.77
N LEU A 494 9.84 -29.74 7.00
CA LEU A 494 11.21 -29.28 6.77
C LEU A 494 11.45 -28.03 7.59
N VAL A 495 12.48 -28.06 8.43
CA VAL A 495 12.98 -26.87 9.12
C VAL A 495 14.36 -26.56 8.54
N SER A 496 14.61 -25.32 8.16
CA SER A 496 15.97 -24.86 7.87
C SER A 496 16.56 -24.15 9.08
N GLY A 497 17.88 -24.07 9.13
CA GLY A 497 18.59 -23.53 10.27
C GLY A 497 18.73 -24.55 11.39
N SER A 498 19.60 -24.20 12.33
CA SER A 498 19.92 -24.98 13.52
C SER A 498 20.22 -24.06 14.71
N GLY A 499 19.85 -22.79 14.58
CA GLY A 499 19.86 -21.81 15.66
C GLY A 499 18.62 -21.93 16.53
N ASN A 500 18.51 -20.99 17.47
CA ASN A 500 17.48 -20.96 18.49
C ASN A 500 16.04 -21.11 17.93
N VAL A 501 15.70 -20.40 16.85
CA VAL A 501 14.35 -20.49 16.23
C VAL A 501 14.08 -21.90 15.69
N ALA A 502 15.02 -22.46 14.93
CA ALA A 502 14.88 -23.78 14.30
C ALA A 502 14.83 -24.91 15.33
N GLN A 503 15.62 -24.83 16.40
CA GLN A 503 15.63 -25.83 17.48
C GLN A 503 14.26 -25.88 18.17
N HIS A 504 13.70 -24.72 18.53
CA HIS A 504 12.43 -24.68 19.26
C HIS A 504 11.19 -24.83 18.36
N ALA A 505 11.28 -24.47 17.08
CA ALA A 505 10.25 -24.85 16.10
C ALA A 505 10.19 -26.38 15.97
N THR A 506 11.36 -27.03 15.81
CA THR A 506 11.46 -28.50 15.79
C THR A 506 10.90 -29.12 17.08
N GLU A 507 11.29 -28.59 18.25
CA GLU A 507 10.77 -29.05 19.55
C GLU A 507 9.24 -29.03 19.61
N LYS A 508 8.61 -27.90 19.21
CA LYS A 508 7.15 -27.76 19.25
C LYS A 508 6.45 -28.61 18.21
N LEU A 509 7.03 -28.78 17.02
CA LEU A 509 6.53 -29.68 15.99
C LEU A 509 6.52 -31.13 16.48
N ILE A 510 7.58 -31.59 17.14
CA ILE A 510 7.66 -32.93 17.74
C ILE A 510 6.58 -33.10 18.82
N GLN A 511 6.38 -32.09 19.67
CA GLN A 511 5.31 -32.11 20.69
C GLN A 511 3.90 -32.23 20.09
N PHE A 512 3.69 -31.72 18.88
CA PHE A 512 2.44 -31.88 18.11
C PHE A 512 2.41 -33.13 17.22
N GLY A 513 3.38 -34.04 17.35
CA GLY A 513 3.41 -35.29 16.58
C GLY A 513 3.82 -35.14 15.12
N VAL A 514 4.36 -33.98 14.71
CA VAL A 514 4.86 -33.76 13.35
C VAL A 514 6.21 -34.43 13.18
N LYS A 515 6.38 -35.15 12.07
CA LYS A 515 7.66 -35.77 11.72
C LYS A 515 8.58 -34.76 11.05
N VAL A 516 9.53 -34.21 11.81
CA VAL A 516 10.53 -33.26 11.30
C VAL A 516 11.65 -34.01 10.59
N LEU A 517 11.90 -33.69 9.32
CA LEU A 517 12.83 -34.41 8.45
C LEU A 517 14.19 -33.73 8.29
N SER A 518 14.29 -32.43 8.57
CA SER A 518 15.53 -31.68 8.34
C SER A 518 15.77 -30.57 9.36
N LEU A 519 17.06 -30.28 9.57
CA LEU A 519 17.62 -29.01 10.05
C LEU A 519 18.84 -28.68 9.17
N SER A 520 19.28 -27.42 9.16
CA SER A 520 20.45 -27.03 8.35
C SER A 520 21.38 -26.05 9.06
N ASP A 521 22.60 -25.91 8.55
CA ASP A 521 23.44 -24.77 8.84
C ASP A 521 24.15 -24.29 7.56
N SER A 522 25.05 -23.31 7.69
CA SER A 522 25.77 -22.76 6.56
C SER A 522 26.59 -23.79 5.76
N SER A 523 26.83 -24.99 6.29
CA SER A 523 27.57 -26.06 5.61
C SER A 523 26.69 -27.03 4.82
N GLY A 524 25.37 -27.09 5.09
CA GLY A 524 24.45 -28.00 4.43
C GLY A 524 23.27 -28.40 5.32
N THR A 525 22.51 -29.41 4.86
CA THR A 525 21.27 -29.87 5.49
C THR A 525 21.40 -31.30 5.97
N ILE A 526 20.94 -31.59 7.20
CA ILE A 526 20.71 -32.97 7.63
C ILE A 526 19.33 -33.44 7.16
N TYR A 527 19.25 -34.66 6.63
CA TYR A 527 18.00 -35.29 6.22
C TYR A 527 17.84 -36.63 6.94
N ASP A 528 16.86 -36.70 7.84
CA ASP A 528 16.57 -37.89 8.63
C ASP A 528 15.18 -38.43 8.25
N ARG A 529 15.18 -39.51 7.47
CA ARG A 529 13.95 -40.18 6.98
C ARG A 529 13.15 -40.81 8.10
N GLU A 530 13.77 -41.18 9.22
CA GLU A 530 13.09 -41.71 10.40
C GLU A 530 12.43 -40.59 11.21
N GLY A 531 12.86 -39.35 10.99
CA GLY A 531 12.40 -38.17 11.70
C GLY A 531 13.28 -37.84 12.90
N ILE A 532 13.27 -36.57 13.28
CA ILE A 532 13.99 -36.05 14.44
C ILE A 532 13.05 -36.11 15.65
N ASP A 533 13.40 -36.91 16.64
CA ASP A 533 12.71 -36.99 17.93
C ASP A 533 13.39 -36.09 18.98
N MET A 534 12.90 -36.10 20.22
CA MET A 534 13.46 -35.28 21.30
C MET A 534 14.92 -35.64 21.64
N GLU A 535 15.32 -36.91 21.53
CA GLU A 535 16.70 -37.32 21.82
C GLU A 535 17.66 -36.80 20.74
N LYS A 536 17.28 -36.98 19.47
CA LYS A 536 17.99 -36.46 18.31
C LYS A 536 18.08 -34.94 18.36
N LEU A 537 17.00 -34.25 18.74
CA LEU A 537 16.99 -32.80 18.92
C LEU A 537 17.94 -32.36 20.05
N HIS A 538 17.91 -33.01 21.22
CA HIS A 538 18.85 -32.70 22.30
C HIS A 538 20.31 -32.88 21.87
N HIS A 539 20.59 -33.89 21.04
CA HIS A 539 21.93 -34.06 20.46
C HIS A 539 22.31 -32.91 19.53
N ILE A 540 21.38 -32.45 18.68
CA ILE A 540 21.58 -31.26 17.83
C ILE A 540 21.86 -30.02 18.70
N MET A 541 21.07 -29.81 19.77
CA MET A 541 21.28 -28.69 20.70
C MET A 541 22.66 -28.76 21.36
N TYR A 542 23.12 -29.95 21.76
CA TYR A 542 24.46 -30.14 22.30
C TYR A 542 25.57 -29.78 21.30
N ILE A 543 25.46 -30.25 20.04
CA ILE A 543 26.39 -29.90 18.95
C ILE A 543 26.44 -28.38 18.77
N LYS A 544 25.28 -27.73 18.67
CA LYS A 544 25.19 -26.31 18.29
C LYS A 544 25.44 -25.34 19.43
N ASN A 545 24.93 -25.62 20.63
CA ASN A 545 24.93 -24.67 21.75
C ASN A 545 26.15 -24.87 22.66
N ASN A 546 26.57 -26.13 22.87
CA ASN A 546 27.67 -26.45 23.80
C ASN A 546 29.00 -26.61 23.07
N LYS A 547 29.05 -27.42 22.01
CA LYS A 547 30.26 -27.64 21.22
C LYS A 547 30.52 -26.53 20.18
N ARG A 548 29.47 -25.82 19.76
CA ARG A 548 29.49 -24.81 18.69
C ARG A 548 30.00 -25.38 17.36
N ASP A 549 29.73 -26.66 17.12
CA ASP A 549 30.16 -27.41 15.95
C ASP A 549 29.18 -27.29 14.77
N ARG A 550 29.56 -27.91 13.64
CA ARG A 550 28.75 -27.99 12.42
C ARG A 550 27.70 -29.09 12.53
N ILE A 551 26.54 -28.86 11.90
CA ILE A 551 25.38 -29.76 11.99
C ILE A 551 25.66 -31.16 11.41
N HIS A 552 26.61 -31.30 10.47
CA HIS A 552 26.96 -32.61 9.91
C HIS A 552 27.49 -33.61 10.94
N LYS A 553 27.98 -33.15 12.11
CA LYS A 553 28.37 -34.02 13.23
C LYS A 553 27.21 -34.89 13.74
N TYR A 554 25.97 -34.51 13.45
CA TYR A 554 24.77 -35.30 13.72
C TYR A 554 24.85 -36.73 13.13
N ILE A 555 25.41 -36.89 11.93
CA ILE A 555 25.46 -38.19 11.26
C ILE A 555 26.49 -39.14 11.88
N GLU A 556 27.40 -38.64 12.71
CA GLU A 556 28.36 -39.47 13.45
C GLU A 556 27.64 -40.29 14.53
N LYS A 557 26.63 -39.72 15.19
CA LYS A 557 25.78 -40.43 16.16
C LYS A 557 24.61 -41.17 15.47
N TYR A 558 24.08 -40.60 14.39
CA TYR A 558 22.92 -41.14 13.67
C TYR A 558 23.26 -41.41 12.20
N PRO A 559 24.00 -42.51 11.89
CA PRO A 559 24.56 -42.77 10.55
C PRO A 559 23.53 -43.13 9.48
N LYS A 560 22.27 -43.39 9.87
CA LYS A 560 21.15 -43.57 8.93
C LYS A 560 20.66 -42.25 8.31
N ALA A 561 21.00 -41.12 8.93
CA ALA A 561 20.67 -39.81 8.38
C ALA A 561 21.69 -39.40 7.30
N GLU A 562 21.23 -38.63 6.32
CA GLU A 562 22.05 -38.15 5.22
C GLU A 562 22.46 -36.69 5.46
N PHE A 563 23.70 -36.31 5.10
CA PHE A 563 24.12 -34.90 5.08
C PHE A 563 24.23 -34.39 3.64
N LEU A 564 23.31 -33.51 3.27
CA LEU A 564 23.26 -32.85 1.97
C LEU A 564 24.19 -31.61 1.99
N LYS A 565 25.47 -31.84 1.70
CA LYS A 565 26.51 -30.80 1.74
C LYS A 565 26.21 -29.64 0.79
N GLY A 566 26.22 -28.41 1.32
CA GLY A 566 25.97 -27.17 0.55
C GLY A 566 24.57 -27.06 -0.07
N LYS A 567 23.61 -27.91 0.35
CA LYS A 567 22.23 -27.89 -0.15
C LYS A 567 21.27 -27.37 0.93
N THR A 568 20.24 -26.69 0.48
CA THR A 568 19.06 -26.33 1.27
C THR A 568 18.08 -27.52 1.36
N PRO A 569 17.15 -27.55 2.33
CA PRO A 569 16.22 -28.67 2.50
C PRO A 569 15.11 -28.72 1.43
N TRP A 570 14.94 -27.69 0.61
CA TRP A 570 13.75 -27.46 -0.21
C TRP A 570 13.49 -28.49 -1.32
N ALA A 571 14.48 -29.33 -1.65
CA ALA A 571 14.30 -30.44 -2.59
C ALA A 571 13.61 -31.67 -1.96
N ILE A 572 13.56 -31.76 -0.64
CA ILE A 572 12.96 -32.88 0.10
C ILE A 572 11.44 -32.75 0.05
N LYS A 573 10.72 -33.88 -0.01
CA LYS A 573 9.26 -33.90 0.03
C LYS A 573 8.74 -33.75 1.46
N ALA A 574 7.89 -32.76 1.69
CA ALA A 574 7.20 -32.57 2.97
C ALA A 574 5.90 -31.75 2.82
N ASP A 575 5.02 -31.83 3.82
CA ASP A 575 3.78 -31.05 3.86
C ASP A 575 3.99 -29.61 4.35
N LEU A 576 4.86 -29.44 5.35
CA LEU A 576 5.06 -28.18 6.07
C LEU A 576 6.50 -27.70 5.93
N VAL A 577 6.70 -26.39 5.74
CA VAL A 577 8.01 -25.80 5.51
C VAL A 577 8.21 -24.60 6.44
N PHE A 578 9.29 -24.64 7.23
CA PHE A 578 9.63 -23.62 8.22
C PHE A 578 11.03 -23.05 7.93
N PRO A 579 11.15 -22.02 7.07
CA PRO A 579 12.42 -21.36 6.86
C PRO A 579 12.83 -20.51 8.08
N CYS A 580 13.88 -20.95 8.78
CA CYS A 580 14.32 -20.42 10.07
C CYS A 580 15.83 -20.10 10.13
N ALA A 581 16.51 -19.96 8.99
CA ALA A 581 17.95 -19.70 8.95
C ALA A 581 18.29 -18.21 8.74
N THR A 582 18.05 -17.68 7.54
CA THR A 582 18.49 -16.34 7.12
C THR A 582 17.52 -15.70 6.15
N GLN A 583 17.69 -14.40 5.91
CA GLN A 583 16.98 -13.68 4.85
C GLN A 583 17.27 -14.31 3.47
N ASN A 584 16.27 -14.33 2.57
CA ASN A 584 16.37 -14.82 1.19
C ASN A 584 16.95 -16.25 1.04
N GLU A 585 16.71 -17.15 2.00
CA GLU A 585 17.14 -18.56 1.92
C GLU A 585 16.25 -19.45 1.04
N LEU A 586 15.02 -18.99 0.74
CA LEU A 586 14.05 -19.69 -0.10
C LEU A 586 13.74 -18.81 -1.32
N LEU A 587 14.19 -19.27 -2.50
CA LEU A 587 14.07 -18.53 -3.76
C LEU A 587 12.94 -19.07 -4.64
N ASN A 588 12.66 -18.37 -5.73
CA ASN A 588 11.64 -18.74 -6.72
C ASN A 588 11.75 -20.20 -7.24
N LYS A 589 12.97 -20.69 -7.48
CA LYS A 589 13.20 -22.08 -7.92
C LYS A 589 12.83 -23.10 -6.84
N ASP A 590 13.08 -22.75 -5.58
CA ASP A 590 12.81 -23.61 -4.42
C ASP A 590 11.30 -23.66 -4.16
N ALA A 591 10.60 -22.52 -4.28
CA ALA A 591 9.15 -22.46 -4.20
C ALA A 591 8.46 -23.38 -5.21
N LYS A 592 8.90 -23.34 -6.48
CA LYS A 592 8.40 -24.26 -7.53
C LYS A 592 8.64 -25.73 -7.20
N GLN A 593 9.82 -26.05 -6.65
CA GLN A 593 10.16 -27.41 -6.26
C GLN A 593 9.30 -27.90 -5.09
N LEU A 594 9.08 -27.05 -4.08
CA LEU A 594 8.24 -27.35 -2.92
C LEU A 594 6.79 -27.63 -3.34
N LEU A 595 6.24 -26.82 -4.24
CA LEU A 595 4.89 -27.03 -4.78
C LEU A 595 4.79 -28.34 -5.55
N LYS A 596 5.78 -28.66 -6.40
CA LYS A 596 5.86 -29.95 -7.12
C LYS A 596 5.91 -31.13 -6.14
N ASN A 597 6.51 -30.95 -4.98
CA ASN A 597 6.59 -31.95 -3.93
C ASN A 597 5.31 -32.06 -3.07
N GLY A 598 4.31 -31.20 -3.29
CA GLY A 598 3.04 -31.23 -2.55
C GLY A 598 3.06 -30.46 -1.22
N CYS A 599 3.93 -29.44 -1.10
CA CYS A 599 3.93 -28.53 0.04
C CYS A 599 2.55 -27.87 0.21
N LYS A 600 2.03 -27.88 1.44
CA LYS A 600 0.72 -27.31 1.80
C LYS A 600 0.83 -25.99 2.56
N LEU A 601 1.91 -25.84 3.32
CA LEU A 601 2.10 -24.71 4.23
C LEU A 601 3.57 -24.29 4.32
N VAL A 602 3.81 -22.98 4.24
CA VAL A 602 5.10 -22.33 4.44
C VAL A 602 4.95 -21.27 5.52
N VAL A 603 5.73 -21.36 6.61
CA VAL A 603 5.65 -20.44 7.75
C VAL A 603 7.02 -19.90 8.10
N GLU A 604 7.23 -18.61 7.90
CA GLU A 604 8.52 -17.98 8.14
C GLU A 604 8.86 -17.91 9.63
N GLY A 605 9.96 -18.56 10.04
CA GLY A 605 10.53 -18.41 11.38
C GLY A 605 11.64 -17.36 11.43
N ALA A 606 12.42 -17.22 10.36
CA ALA A 606 13.40 -16.15 10.19
C ALA A 606 12.73 -14.84 9.74
N ASN A 607 13.49 -13.74 9.71
CA ASN A 607 13.02 -12.47 9.16
C ASN A 607 13.25 -12.46 7.63
N MET A 608 12.16 -12.41 6.85
CA MET A 608 12.15 -12.39 5.38
C MET A 608 12.97 -13.50 4.70
N PRO A 609 12.82 -14.77 5.08
CA PRO A 609 13.54 -15.86 4.43
C PRO A 609 13.12 -16.13 2.99
N CYS A 610 11.87 -15.83 2.60
CA CYS A 610 11.42 -15.97 1.23
C CYS A 610 11.68 -14.69 0.44
N ASN A 611 12.21 -14.82 -0.78
CA ASN A 611 12.26 -13.67 -1.69
C ASN A 611 10.86 -13.37 -2.25
N ILE A 612 10.65 -12.15 -2.75
CA ILE A 612 9.33 -11.69 -3.23
C ILE A 612 8.73 -12.60 -4.32
N ASP A 613 9.57 -13.14 -5.20
CA ASP A 613 9.13 -14.06 -6.25
C ASP A 613 8.59 -15.38 -5.68
N ALA A 614 9.23 -15.94 -4.65
CA ALA A 614 8.76 -17.13 -3.97
C ALA A 614 7.41 -16.87 -3.28
N ILE A 615 7.27 -15.72 -2.61
CA ILE A 615 6.02 -15.30 -1.96
C ILE A 615 4.90 -15.22 -3.01
N ASN A 616 5.14 -14.53 -4.12
CA ASN A 616 4.16 -14.39 -5.20
C ASN A 616 3.73 -15.74 -5.79
N ILE A 617 4.66 -16.69 -5.92
CA ILE A 617 4.36 -18.06 -6.34
C ILE A 617 3.43 -18.74 -5.33
N PHE A 618 3.72 -18.66 -4.03
CA PHE A 618 2.88 -19.28 -3.00
C PHE A 618 1.48 -18.66 -2.92
N LEU A 619 1.38 -17.33 -3.04
CA LEU A 619 0.10 -16.62 -3.08
C LEU A 619 -0.72 -16.98 -4.31
N LYS A 620 -0.08 -17.07 -5.49
CA LYS A 620 -0.74 -17.46 -6.75
C LYS A 620 -1.32 -18.87 -6.68
N GLU A 621 -0.56 -19.81 -6.13
CA GLU A 621 -0.99 -21.20 -5.95
C GLU A 621 -1.92 -21.41 -4.73
N LYS A 622 -2.20 -20.34 -3.97
CA LYS A 622 -3.11 -20.33 -2.82
C LYS A 622 -2.79 -21.36 -1.73
N ILE A 623 -1.51 -21.71 -1.56
CA ILE A 623 -1.08 -22.51 -0.40
C ILE A 623 -1.10 -21.65 0.87
N LEU A 624 -1.04 -22.26 2.06
CA LEU A 624 -0.95 -21.51 3.31
C LEU A 624 0.45 -20.89 3.43
N TYR A 625 0.58 -19.58 3.22
CA TYR A 625 1.83 -18.86 3.43
C TYR A 625 1.68 -17.86 4.58
N ALA A 626 2.57 -17.92 5.58
CA ALA A 626 2.62 -16.96 6.69
C ALA A 626 3.86 -16.06 6.61
N PRO A 627 3.69 -14.73 6.57
CA PRO A 627 4.81 -13.81 6.57
C PRO A 627 5.42 -13.72 7.98
N GLY A 628 6.75 -13.54 8.04
CA GLY A 628 7.51 -13.51 9.29
C GLY A 628 7.00 -12.47 10.28
N LYS A 629 6.55 -11.30 9.81
CA LYS A 629 5.95 -10.24 10.63
C LYS A 629 4.79 -10.72 11.51
N ALA A 630 4.06 -11.76 11.10
CA ALA A 630 3.04 -12.41 11.90
C ALA A 630 3.59 -13.68 12.60
N SER A 631 4.11 -14.64 11.85
CA SER A 631 4.46 -15.98 12.38
C SER A 631 5.58 -15.96 13.40
N ASN A 632 6.59 -15.11 13.23
CA ASN A 632 7.76 -15.04 14.13
C ASN A 632 7.60 -13.95 15.21
N ALA A 633 6.41 -13.38 15.37
CA ALA A 633 6.09 -12.37 16.37
C ALA A 633 6.11 -12.89 17.82
N GLY A 634 6.12 -14.20 18.02
CA GLY A 634 6.18 -14.81 19.36
C GLY A 634 7.35 -14.30 20.21
N GLY A 635 8.52 -14.06 19.59
CA GLY A 635 9.68 -13.51 20.29
C GLY A 635 9.45 -12.10 20.87
N VAL A 636 8.73 -11.24 20.14
CA VAL A 636 8.40 -9.90 20.65
C VAL A 636 7.19 -9.92 21.58
N ALA A 637 6.24 -10.85 21.37
CA ALA A 637 5.14 -11.10 22.30
C ALA A 637 5.68 -11.44 23.70
N VAL A 638 6.58 -12.43 23.82
CA VAL A 638 7.20 -12.78 25.11
C VAL A 638 8.10 -11.66 25.64
N SER A 639 8.68 -10.81 24.78
CA SER A 639 9.37 -9.60 25.25
C SER A 639 8.41 -8.62 25.91
N GLY A 640 7.21 -8.43 25.37
CA GLY A 640 6.16 -7.63 26.02
C GLY A 640 5.63 -8.27 27.30
N LEU A 641 5.53 -9.60 27.37
CA LEU A 641 5.22 -10.32 28.60
C LEU A 641 6.33 -10.18 29.66
N GLU A 642 7.60 -10.14 29.26
CA GLU A 642 8.73 -9.85 30.16
C GLU A 642 8.62 -8.43 30.74
N MET A 643 8.23 -7.45 29.91
CA MET A 643 7.96 -6.08 30.39
C MET A 643 6.81 -6.06 31.40
N ALA A 644 5.71 -6.76 31.13
CA ALA A 644 4.58 -6.84 32.04
C ALA A 644 4.98 -7.47 33.40
N GLN A 645 5.74 -8.56 33.38
CA GLN A 645 6.28 -9.20 34.59
C GLN A 645 7.21 -8.27 35.37
N ASN A 646 8.06 -7.50 34.68
CA ASN A 646 8.95 -6.53 35.33
C ASN A 646 8.18 -5.36 35.96
N SER A 647 7.17 -4.83 35.28
CA SER A 647 6.30 -3.78 35.83
C SER A 647 5.51 -4.27 37.04
N ALA A 648 5.03 -5.52 37.01
CA ALA A 648 4.34 -6.17 38.13
C ALA A 648 5.28 -6.64 39.24
N ARG A 649 6.60 -6.69 38.99
CA ARG A 649 7.62 -7.32 39.85
C ARG A 649 7.27 -8.77 40.22
N TYR A 650 6.64 -9.48 39.28
CA TYR A 650 6.14 -10.84 39.48
C TYR A 650 6.46 -11.71 38.27
N SER A 651 7.13 -12.83 38.51
CA SER A 651 7.52 -13.79 37.47
C SER A 651 6.45 -14.85 37.29
N TRP A 652 6.05 -15.10 36.04
CA TRP A 652 5.12 -16.15 35.71
C TRP A 652 5.82 -17.50 35.51
N THR A 653 5.09 -18.58 35.73
CA THR A 653 5.53 -19.94 35.42
C THR A 653 5.66 -20.13 33.91
N ARG A 654 6.45 -21.14 33.49
CA ARG A 654 6.60 -21.51 32.07
C ARG A 654 5.24 -21.73 31.40
N ARG A 655 4.31 -22.41 32.09
CA ARG A 655 2.96 -22.73 31.58
C ARG A 655 2.14 -21.47 31.33
N GLU A 656 2.16 -20.52 32.26
CA GLU A 656 1.40 -19.27 32.12
C GLU A 656 1.93 -18.41 30.97
N VAL A 657 3.26 -18.31 30.81
CA VAL A 657 3.85 -17.57 29.68
C VAL A 657 3.50 -18.25 28.36
N ASP A 658 3.60 -19.58 28.28
CA ASP A 658 3.29 -20.34 27.07
C ASP A 658 1.81 -20.22 26.66
N GLN A 659 0.88 -20.29 27.62
CA GLN A 659 -0.54 -20.09 27.38
C GLN A 659 -0.85 -18.67 26.87
N LYS A 660 -0.19 -17.65 27.44
CA LYS A 660 -0.33 -16.27 26.96
C LYS A 660 0.25 -16.11 25.54
N LEU A 661 1.39 -16.75 25.25
CA LEU A 661 1.98 -16.76 23.92
C LEU A 661 1.02 -17.38 22.89
N GLN A 662 0.45 -18.56 23.17
CA GLN A 662 -0.55 -19.21 22.31
C GLN A 662 -1.74 -18.27 22.02
N LYS A 663 -2.30 -17.64 23.05
CA LYS A 663 -3.39 -16.67 22.91
C LYS A 663 -3.00 -15.48 22.02
N ILE A 664 -1.79 -14.94 22.18
CA ILE A 664 -1.30 -13.84 21.36
C ILE A 664 -1.14 -14.27 19.89
N MET A 665 -0.60 -15.46 19.63
CA MET A 665 -0.48 -15.97 18.26
C MET A 665 -1.84 -16.19 17.59
N ASN A 666 -2.82 -16.70 18.34
CA ASN A 666 -4.21 -16.80 17.88
C ASN A 666 -4.81 -15.42 17.55
N ASN A 667 -4.59 -14.41 18.39
CA ASN A 667 -5.06 -13.04 18.12
C ASN A 667 -4.40 -12.43 16.87
N ILE A 668 -3.10 -12.67 16.66
CA ILE A 668 -2.39 -12.24 15.44
C ILE A 668 -3.03 -12.91 14.22
N HIS A 669 -3.30 -14.22 14.31
CA HIS A 669 -3.96 -14.97 13.25
C HIS A 669 -5.35 -14.41 12.92
N ASN A 670 -6.18 -14.17 13.93
CA ASN A 670 -7.52 -13.56 13.74
C ASN A 670 -7.43 -12.17 13.09
N THR A 671 -6.42 -11.37 13.45
CA THR A 671 -6.18 -10.07 12.81
C THR A 671 -5.84 -10.25 11.32
N CYS A 672 -4.97 -11.20 11.00
CA CYS A 672 -4.65 -11.51 9.61
C CYS A 672 -5.86 -12.05 8.83
N LEU A 673 -6.76 -12.81 9.47
CA LEU A 673 -8.01 -13.23 8.84
C LEU A 673 -8.89 -12.02 8.51
N GLN A 674 -9.12 -11.14 9.50
CA GLN A 674 -9.98 -9.97 9.35
C GLN A 674 -9.59 -9.08 8.17
N TYR A 675 -8.29 -8.84 7.98
CA TYR A 675 -7.80 -7.92 6.94
C TYR A 675 -7.28 -8.61 5.68
N GLY A 676 -7.12 -9.94 5.69
CA GLY A 676 -6.56 -10.73 4.60
C GLY A 676 -7.55 -11.66 3.91
N GLU A 677 -8.80 -11.75 4.38
CA GLU A 677 -9.81 -12.63 3.79
C GLU A 677 -10.25 -12.13 2.40
N GLU A 678 -10.07 -13.01 1.42
CA GLU A 678 -10.50 -12.86 0.03
C GLU A 678 -11.46 -14.02 -0.31
N LYS A 679 -12.16 -13.95 -1.46
CA LYS A 679 -13.11 -15.02 -1.86
C LYS A 679 -12.42 -16.38 -1.97
N GLY A 680 -12.57 -17.22 -0.93
CA GLY A 680 -12.06 -18.59 -0.85
C GLY A 680 -10.57 -18.73 -0.48
N PHE A 681 -9.90 -17.67 -0.05
CA PHE A 681 -8.48 -17.69 0.33
C PHE A 681 -8.18 -16.59 1.35
N VAL A 682 -7.14 -16.78 2.18
CA VAL A 682 -6.65 -15.74 3.09
C VAL A 682 -5.25 -15.35 2.66
N ASN A 683 -5.11 -14.09 2.26
CA ASN A 683 -3.82 -13.47 1.99
C ASN A 683 -3.22 -12.93 3.30
N TYR A 684 -2.48 -13.79 4.01
CA TYR A 684 -1.86 -13.41 5.29
C TYR A 684 -0.81 -12.30 5.15
N VAL A 685 -0.25 -12.06 3.95
CA VAL A 685 0.66 -10.91 3.71
C VAL A 685 -0.11 -9.59 3.82
N ASN A 686 -1.21 -9.47 3.07
CA ASN A 686 -2.09 -8.31 3.18
C ASN A 686 -2.71 -8.20 4.57
N GLY A 687 -3.17 -9.32 5.14
CA GLY A 687 -3.76 -9.36 6.47
C GLY A 687 -2.81 -8.85 7.56
N ALA A 688 -1.53 -9.26 7.52
CA ALA A 688 -0.54 -8.82 8.49
C ALA A 688 -0.13 -7.35 8.28
N ASN A 689 0.08 -6.93 7.03
CA ASN A 689 0.45 -5.54 6.72
C ASN A 689 -0.67 -4.56 7.11
N ILE A 690 -1.91 -4.83 6.66
CA ILE A 690 -3.06 -3.98 6.91
C ILE A 690 -3.44 -4.03 8.40
N GLY A 691 -3.50 -5.21 9.01
CA GLY A 691 -3.84 -5.34 10.42
C GLY A 691 -2.84 -4.67 11.35
N GLY A 692 -1.54 -4.77 11.03
CA GLY A 692 -0.50 -4.02 11.73
C GLY A 692 -0.62 -2.51 11.54
N PHE A 693 -0.98 -2.07 10.33
CA PHE A 693 -1.15 -0.65 9.98
C PHE A 693 -2.33 -0.01 10.70
N VAL A 694 -3.53 -0.60 10.63
CA VAL A 694 -4.78 0.01 11.11
C VAL A 694 -4.66 0.47 12.56
N LYS A 695 -4.18 -0.41 13.45
CA LYS A 695 -4.05 -0.09 14.88
C LYS A 695 -3.10 1.10 15.12
N VAL A 696 -2.00 1.20 14.37
CA VAL A 696 -1.05 2.32 14.51
C VAL A 696 -1.62 3.59 13.89
N ALA A 697 -2.26 3.48 12.73
CA ALA A 697 -2.86 4.59 12.00
C ALA A 697 -3.97 5.26 12.80
N ASP A 698 -4.86 4.46 13.36
CA ASP A 698 -5.97 4.95 14.19
C ASP A 698 -5.46 5.64 15.46
N ALA A 699 -4.42 5.07 16.09
CA ALA A 699 -3.78 5.68 17.25
C ALA A 699 -3.10 7.03 16.91
N MET A 700 -2.38 7.10 15.79
CA MET A 700 -1.75 8.34 15.30
C MET A 700 -2.77 9.41 14.93
N ILE A 701 -3.91 9.03 14.34
CA ILE A 701 -5.00 9.97 14.04
C ILE A 701 -5.57 10.53 15.35
N ALA A 702 -5.84 9.67 16.33
CA ALA A 702 -6.38 10.08 17.63
C ALA A 702 -5.41 10.99 18.41
N GLN A 703 -4.11 10.81 18.23
CA GLN A 703 -3.06 11.60 18.90
C GLN A 703 -2.71 12.91 18.17
N GLY A 704 -3.29 13.16 17.00
CA GLY A 704 -3.11 14.41 16.26
C GLY A 704 -1.81 14.48 15.46
N VAL A 705 -1.36 15.70 15.18
CA VAL A 705 -0.15 15.99 14.38
C VAL A 705 1.01 16.25 15.35
N VAL A 706 1.69 15.17 15.72
CA VAL A 706 2.88 15.13 16.57
C VAL A 706 4.01 14.39 15.85
#